data_AF-A0A2E8YXQ1-F1
#
_entry.id   AF-A0A2E8YXQ1-F1
#
_cell.length_a   1.000
_cell.length_b   1.000
_cell.length_c   1.000
_cell.angle_alpha   90.00
_cell.angle_beta   90.00
_cell.angle_gamma   90.00
#
_symmetry.space_group_name_H-M   'P 1'
#
loop_
_entity.id
_entity.type
_entity.pdbx_description
1 polymer ?
#
loop_
_entity_poly.entity_id
_entity_poly.type
_entity_poly.pdbx_seq_one_letter_code
_entity_poly.pdbx_strand_id
1 'polypeptide(L)'
;MRPTLARTSSALAAAALVAGLLGLGATAPASAESGGGASGVPEGAPAAAHGKEPRLRTPQGWPFAQRLSRTSGTGRLHGGASYWSDFVYDDHGAALPGGFALDNLALLAPEQGVYEYPTPAARQNGADVFVAAVGLDDRASYWRVDWNTLADPRVPLAVWALDTDGKASTGVSDWPVGAGVTSDGIDRALVVSSRGVWLHDLRRGTARRLAAPTVDRRTRSFVARVPRSVLPVRGTWTVRLGAGVADATGRRLAAPDGPEGFSIPPGTSRLFNVAYRTPRQEKAVVRDSQTAGLVAAGEHVLATLPVSSQLGVDGQARFVTGNFWMEDAQADALAVGDVSRFRQRVRWRDLARERRTREPLVRGYSNRWYVSRLRLGQGVVDDEGGGTGDGRPNVLSRIQPYSVYVPRSYRPGRATPLTWTLHSLSVNHNQYGAYDPQLMRFLCEQRGTICAGTLGHGPDGWYLDEAEADFWQVWGALGRGFTLDPERTVMTGYSMGGWAGYHLGLSHPDLYAEVVVLAGPPQCGVSLDADQLVSPAFGGRCTTDGTAYDLVGNARWLPYRIGQGTLDQLVPFTSVEQHVGRFADAGLRHRFVRYPAEDHLIFAVQDRFATVLDGLGTPRRTTRPRSVDHTWRPHLDRRDLGIGATTAYWLSELRAADRGPGSLARVRATSEALPGHEHQVVTTGPTPVASPLPAVRTDTTWRTGAALPQRQRLVLDLEDVRRLTVDLRAARLRCGARIVVRSDRDSRVVLTGRGGRQVVDAGTGRTGARVRC
;
A
#
# COMPACT_ATOMS: atom_id res chain seq x y z
N MET A 1 15.19 52.45 9.22
CA MET A 1 16.59 52.88 9.37
C MET A 1 17.46 51.65 9.68
N ARG A 2 18.77 51.68 9.41
CA ARG A 2 19.77 50.69 9.92
C ARG A 2 20.31 51.17 11.30
N PRO A 3 20.86 50.28 12.15
CA PRO A 3 22.27 49.80 12.10
C PRO A 3 22.39 48.29 11.70
N THR A 4 23.50 47.55 11.49
CA THR A 4 24.98 47.74 11.33
C THR A 4 25.78 48.30 12.52
N LEU A 5 26.80 47.64 13.11
CA LEU A 5 27.85 46.70 12.64
C LEU A 5 28.20 45.63 13.73
N ALA A 6 28.71 44.41 13.45
CA ALA A 6 30.11 43.95 13.21
C ALA A 6 31.06 44.06 14.44
N ARG A 7 32.18 43.31 14.61
CA ARG A 7 33.03 42.50 13.68
C ARG A 7 34.03 41.58 14.46
N THR A 8 34.86 40.79 13.74
CA THR A 8 36.21 40.23 14.11
C THR A 8 36.35 39.21 15.27
N SER A 9 37.33 38.27 15.32
CA SER A 9 38.25 37.68 14.31
C SER A 9 39.06 36.47 14.87
N SER A 10 39.35 35.46 14.02
CA SER A 10 40.62 34.69 13.85
C SER A 10 41.38 34.02 15.03
N ALA A 11 42.41 33.17 14.85
CA ALA A 11 42.72 32.02 13.96
C ALA A 11 44.12 31.43 14.30
N LEU A 12 44.48 30.26 13.74
CA LEU A 12 45.85 29.64 13.64
C LEU A 12 46.48 29.05 14.95
N ALA A 13 47.47 28.13 14.94
CA ALA A 13 47.83 27.01 14.03
C ALA A 13 49.03 26.15 14.58
N ALA A 14 49.10 24.85 14.17
CA ALA A 14 50.32 24.00 14.01
C ALA A 14 51.22 23.64 15.25
N ALA A 15 52.11 22.62 15.25
CA ALA A 15 52.20 21.28 14.58
C ALA A 15 53.38 20.42 15.16
N ALA A 16 53.58 19.18 14.66
CA ALA A 16 54.60 18.12 14.98
C ALA A 16 54.17 17.01 15.99
N LEU A 17 54.35 15.68 15.85
CA LEU A 17 55.28 14.74 15.10
C LEU A 17 56.65 14.54 15.79
N VAL A 18 57.33 13.37 15.85
CA VAL A 18 57.15 11.91 15.49
C VAL A 18 58.32 11.12 16.17
N ALA A 19 58.42 9.80 16.42
CA ALA A 19 57.67 8.55 16.13
C ALA A 19 57.28 7.83 17.46
N GLY A 20 57.23 6.50 17.70
CA GLY A 20 57.31 5.21 16.96
C GLY A 20 57.12 4.08 18.04
N LEU A 21 56.81 2.79 17.84
CA LEU A 21 56.62 1.87 16.72
C LEU A 21 56.63 0.44 17.35
N LEU A 22 55.57 -0.38 17.22
CA LEU A 22 55.57 -1.87 17.05
C LEU A 22 54.27 -2.52 17.57
N GLY A 23 53.84 -3.62 16.91
CA GLY A 23 52.72 -4.48 17.33
C GLY A 23 51.52 -4.46 16.38
N LEU A 24 51.43 -5.45 15.47
CA LEU A 24 50.34 -5.57 14.49
C LEU A 24 49.17 -6.43 15.02
N GLY A 25 47.97 -5.84 15.03
CA GLY A 25 46.70 -6.54 15.23
C GLY A 25 45.59 -5.84 14.45
N ALA A 26 45.13 -6.42 13.34
CA ALA A 26 44.37 -5.70 12.33
C ALA A 26 42.87 -5.50 12.69
N THR A 27 42.55 -4.37 13.33
CA THR A 27 41.18 -3.84 13.39
C THR A 27 41.07 -2.59 12.52
N ALA A 28 40.44 -2.71 11.34
CA ALA A 28 40.13 -1.55 10.52
C ALA A 28 39.09 -0.66 11.23
N PRO A 29 39.33 0.65 11.41
CA PRO A 29 38.31 1.56 11.92
C PRO A 29 37.18 1.69 10.90
N ALA A 30 35.94 1.82 11.38
CA ALA A 30 34.78 1.93 10.50
C ALA A 30 34.77 3.28 9.77
N SER A 31 35.17 3.27 8.50
CA SER A 31 35.00 4.40 7.59
C SER A 31 33.53 4.83 7.57
N ALA A 32 33.27 6.09 7.92
CA ALA A 32 31.94 6.68 7.84
C ALA A 32 31.59 6.97 6.37
N GLU A 33 31.19 5.94 5.62
CA GLU A 33 30.76 6.11 4.24
C GLU A 33 29.52 7.01 4.17
N SER A 34 29.67 8.15 3.48
CA SER A 34 28.58 9.02 3.07
C SER A 34 27.79 8.36 1.94
N GLY A 35 27.09 7.26 2.27
CA GLY A 35 26.26 6.50 1.36
C GLY A 35 25.06 7.32 0.88
N GLY A 36 25.23 8.02 -0.24
CA GLY A 36 24.15 8.65 -1.01
C GLY A 36 23.26 7.58 -1.66
N GLY A 37 22.55 6.82 -0.83
CA GLY A 37 21.72 5.71 -1.25
C GLY A 37 20.63 6.18 -2.22
N ALA A 38 20.62 5.62 -3.42
CA ALA A 38 19.59 5.90 -4.41
C ALA A 38 18.21 5.57 -3.80
N SER A 39 17.33 6.56 -3.82
CA SER A 39 15.94 6.40 -3.40
C SER A 39 15.27 5.31 -4.24
N GLY A 40 14.60 4.36 -3.60
CA GLY A 40 13.75 3.37 -4.29
C GLY A 40 12.50 3.99 -4.95
N VAL A 41 12.23 5.26 -4.65
CA VAL A 41 11.29 6.13 -5.39
C VAL A 41 12.08 6.91 -6.45
N PRO A 42 11.69 6.92 -7.74
CA PRO A 42 12.33 7.72 -8.77
C PRO A 42 12.20 9.23 -8.47
N GLU A 43 13.19 10.04 -8.87
CA GLU A 43 13.28 11.48 -8.59
C GLU A 43 12.10 12.33 -9.12
N GLY A 44 11.37 11.83 -10.11
CA GLY A 44 10.21 12.52 -10.70
C GLY A 44 8.87 12.28 -9.96
N ALA A 45 8.83 11.36 -9.00
CA ALA A 45 7.60 11.03 -8.30
C ALA A 45 7.06 12.23 -7.50
N PRO A 46 5.73 12.35 -7.34
CA PRO A 46 5.12 13.42 -6.56
C PRO A 46 5.64 13.52 -5.11
N ALA A 47 5.51 14.73 -4.54
CA ALA A 47 6.00 15.06 -3.21
C ALA A 47 5.42 14.18 -2.09
N ALA A 48 4.28 13.52 -2.34
CA ALA A 48 3.71 12.49 -1.47
C ALA A 48 4.65 11.29 -1.25
N ALA A 49 5.39 10.84 -2.26
CA ALA A 49 6.27 9.67 -2.19
C ALA A 49 7.62 9.97 -1.51
N HIS A 50 8.19 11.15 -1.78
CA HIS A 50 9.39 11.65 -1.10
C HIS A 50 9.07 12.21 0.30
N GLY A 51 7.79 12.30 0.68
CA GLY A 51 7.33 12.75 1.99
C GLY A 51 7.93 11.92 3.13
N LYS A 52 8.60 12.60 4.06
CA LYS A 52 9.15 11.97 5.26
C LYS A 52 8.03 11.35 6.10
N GLU A 53 8.11 10.04 6.31
CA GLU A 53 7.13 9.30 7.10
C GLU A 53 6.99 9.89 8.52
N PRO A 54 5.76 10.22 8.96
CA PRO A 54 5.49 10.61 10.34
C PRO A 54 5.97 9.55 11.32
N ARG A 55 6.81 9.94 12.28
CA ARG A 55 7.24 9.03 13.35
C ARG A 55 6.07 8.76 14.29
N LEU A 56 5.85 7.47 14.59
CA LEU A 56 5.14 7.09 15.81
C LEU A 56 5.88 7.67 17.03
N ARG A 57 5.13 7.94 18.10
CA ARG A 57 5.67 8.41 19.37
C ARG A 57 5.74 7.23 20.35
N THR A 58 6.76 7.21 21.20
CA THR A 58 6.78 6.36 22.38
C THR A 58 5.59 6.71 23.29
N PRO A 59 4.74 5.75 23.69
CA PRO A 59 3.63 6.03 24.60
C PRO A 59 4.08 6.48 25.98
N GLN A 60 3.25 7.27 26.65
CA GLN A 60 3.41 7.53 28.07
C GLN A 60 3.43 6.20 28.86
N GLY A 61 4.33 6.10 29.84
CA GLY A 61 4.48 4.91 30.68
C GLY A 61 5.31 3.77 30.07
N TRP A 62 5.72 3.85 28.80
CA TRP A 62 6.59 2.85 28.14
C TRP A 62 8.06 3.33 28.10
N PRO A 63 8.98 2.76 28.90
CA PRO A 63 10.35 3.28 29.02
C PRO A 63 11.28 2.87 27.87
N PHE A 64 10.87 1.95 27.01
CA PHE A 64 11.74 1.34 25.98
C PHE A 64 11.63 2.06 24.63
N ALA A 65 12.74 2.09 23.87
CA ALA A 65 12.77 2.74 22.56
C ALA A 65 11.87 2.02 21.54
N GLN A 66 10.86 2.73 21.00
CA GLN A 66 9.89 2.18 20.05
C GLN A 66 10.58 1.67 18.77
N ARG A 67 10.54 0.35 18.57
CA ARG A 67 11.15 -0.38 17.44
C ARG A 67 10.27 -1.57 17.06
N LEU A 68 9.08 -1.23 16.54
CA LEU A 68 8.13 -2.19 15.98
C LEU A 68 8.73 -2.91 14.76
N SER A 69 8.16 -4.06 14.39
CA SER A 69 8.32 -4.56 13.02
C SER A 69 7.46 -3.74 12.06
N ARG A 70 7.79 -3.79 10.77
CA ARG A 70 7.03 -3.19 9.66
C ARG A 70 6.32 -4.23 8.80
N THR A 71 6.46 -5.51 9.11
CA THR A 71 5.72 -6.60 8.49
C THR A 71 4.70 -7.12 9.49
N SER A 72 3.44 -7.15 9.10
CA SER A 72 2.32 -7.59 9.92
C SER A 72 2.43 -9.07 10.29
N GLY A 73 1.88 -9.45 11.44
CA GLY A 73 2.06 -10.78 12.02
C GLY A 73 3.53 -11.11 12.38
N THR A 74 4.42 -10.12 12.54
CA THR A 74 5.82 -10.39 12.90
C THR A 74 6.34 -9.50 14.02
N GLY A 75 7.41 -9.97 14.68
CA GLY A 75 7.95 -9.35 15.87
C GLY A 75 9.47 -9.36 15.97
N ARG A 76 9.99 -8.53 16.88
CA ARG A 76 11.42 -8.29 17.08
C ARG A 76 11.74 -7.87 18.50
N LEU A 77 12.95 -8.18 18.96
CA LEU A 77 13.48 -7.70 20.24
C LEU A 77 14.30 -6.42 20.04
N HIS A 78 14.19 -5.47 20.96
CA HIS A 78 15.07 -4.31 21.02
C HIS A 78 15.06 -3.64 22.41
N GLY A 79 16.21 -3.64 23.11
CA GLY A 79 16.48 -2.73 24.22
C GLY A 79 15.45 -2.82 25.36
N GLY A 80 15.40 -3.97 26.02
CA GLY A 80 14.50 -4.27 27.14
C GLY A 80 13.13 -4.82 26.74
N ALA A 81 12.74 -4.72 25.46
CA ALA A 81 11.40 -5.08 24.99
C ALA A 81 11.34 -6.07 23.82
N SER A 82 10.27 -6.86 23.83
CA SER A 82 9.71 -7.59 22.70
C SER A 82 8.58 -6.78 22.09
N TYR A 83 8.56 -6.68 20.76
CA TYR A 83 7.47 -6.09 19.98
C TYR A 83 6.93 -7.09 18.97
N TRP A 84 5.63 -7.05 18.72
CA TRP A 84 4.95 -7.66 17.58
C TRP A 84 3.92 -6.66 17.04
N SER A 85 3.80 -6.55 15.72
CA SER A 85 2.82 -5.69 15.06
C SER A 85 1.91 -6.53 14.20
N ASP A 86 0.62 -6.26 14.27
CA ASP A 86 -0.40 -7.09 13.66
C ASP A 86 -0.69 -6.69 12.19
N PHE A 87 -1.59 -7.42 11.56
CA PHE A 87 -2.45 -6.91 10.50
C PHE A 87 -3.41 -5.87 11.12
N VAL A 88 -4.11 -5.07 10.32
CA VAL A 88 -4.94 -3.95 10.83
C VAL A 88 -6.20 -3.83 9.99
N TYR A 89 -7.30 -3.40 10.60
CA TYR A 89 -8.66 -3.56 10.06
C TYR A 89 -8.97 -5.05 9.86
N ASP A 90 -8.88 -5.80 10.95
CA ASP A 90 -8.97 -7.26 10.92
C ASP A 90 -9.55 -7.85 12.22
N ASP A 91 -10.26 -7.01 12.96
CA ASP A 91 -10.88 -7.31 14.25
C ASP A 91 -12.34 -7.77 14.11
N HIS A 92 -12.62 -8.63 13.11
CA HIS A 92 -13.96 -9.08 12.71
C HIS A 92 -14.49 -10.29 13.52
N GLY A 93 -13.69 -10.84 14.45
CA GLY A 93 -14.14 -11.88 15.38
C GLY A 93 -14.16 -13.31 14.82
N ALA A 94 -15.22 -14.06 15.09
CA ALA A 94 -15.28 -15.51 14.81
C ALA A 94 -16.00 -15.84 13.50
N ALA A 95 -15.52 -16.86 12.77
CA ALA A 95 -16.17 -17.36 11.55
C ALA A 95 -17.33 -18.30 11.87
N LEU A 96 -18.57 -17.85 11.67
CA LEU A 96 -19.76 -18.63 12.01
C LEU A 96 -20.56 -19.03 10.75
N PRO A 97 -20.83 -20.32 10.52
CA PRO A 97 -21.69 -20.77 9.43
C PRO A 97 -23.07 -20.08 9.46
N GLY A 98 -23.46 -19.49 8.33
CA GLY A 98 -24.71 -18.74 8.20
C GLY A 98 -24.65 -17.26 8.64
N GLY A 99 -23.53 -16.79 9.19
CA GLY A 99 -23.32 -15.37 9.54
C GLY A 99 -22.51 -14.56 8.51
N PHE A 100 -22.18 -15.15 7.35
CA PHE A 100 -21.28 -14.58 6.34
C PHE A 100 -21.75 -13.21 5.84
N ALA A 101 -21.10 -12.14 6.29
CA ALA A 101 -21.52 -10.76 6.08
C ALA A 101 -20.94 -10.18 4.77
N LEU A 102 -21.82 -9.89 3.82
CA LEU A 102 -21.47 -9.19 2.57
C LEU A 102 -21.82 -7.70 2.62
N ASP A 103 -22.63 -7.26 3.57
CA ASP A 103 -22.82 -5.85 3.90
C ASP A 103 -21.65 -5.39 4.79
N ASN A 104 -20.47 -5.30 4.19
CA ASN A 104 -19.24 -4.82 4.78
C ASN A 104 -18.61 -3.77 3.85
N LEU A 105 -17.60 -3.04 4.32
CA LEU A 105 -17.01 -1.92 3.58
C LEU A 105 -16.52 -2.30 2.17
N ALA A 106 -16.02 -3.53 2.00
CA ALA A 106 -15.47 -4.00 0.74
C ALA A 106 -16.21 -5.28 0.31
N LEU A 107 -17.43 -5.10 -0.22
CA LEU A 107 -18.36 -6.14 -0.70
C LEU A 107 -17.73 -7.31 -1.49
N LEU A 108 -16.63 -7.07 -2.22
CA LEU A 108 -15.90 -8.06 -3.03
C LEU A 108 -14.56 -8.51 -2.42
N ALA A 109 -14.30 -8.13 -1.16
CA ALA A 109 -13.21 -8.56 -0.28
C ALA A 109 -13.76 -8.94 1.12
N PRO A 110 -14.60 -9.98 1.22
CA PRO A 110 -15.33 -10.31 2.44
C PRO A 110 -14.44 -10.57 3.66
N GLU A 111 -15.01 -10.28 4.82
CA GLU A 111 -14.50 -10.65 6.14
C GLU A 111 -14.86 -12.12 6.43
N GLN A 112 -14.03 -12.87 7.17
CA GLN A 112 -14.38 -14.25 7.57
C GLN A 112 -14.99 -14.27 8.97
N GLY A 113 -14.55 -13.37 9.86
CA GLY A 113 -15.26 -13.03 11.09
C GLY A 113 -16.62 -12.35 10.81
N VAL A 114 -17.56 -12.50 11.75
CA VAL A 114 -18.95 -12.02 11.59
C VAL A 114 -19.44 -11.10 12.72
N TYR A 115 -18.52 -10.46 13.46
CA TYR A 115 -18.85 -9.72 14.69
C TYR A 115 -19.07 -8.23 14.45
N GLU A 116 -20.26 -7.75 14.80
CA GLU A 116 -20.54 -6.32 14.87
C GLU A 116 -20.18 -5.72 16.23
N TYR A 117 -19.91 -4.42 16.23
CA TYR A 117 -19.57 -3.68 17.43
C TYR A 117 -20.82 -3.22 18.20
N PRO A 118 -21.05 -3.69 19.45
CA PRO A 118 -22.21 -3.31 20.28
C PRO A 118 -22.18 -1.86 20.80
N THR A 119 -21.39 -0.98 20.16
CA THR A 119 -21.38 0.46 20.45
C THR A 119 -20.72 1.26 19.32
N PRO A 120 -21.38 2.30 18.78
CA PRO A 120 -20.76 3.26 17.84
C PRO A 120 -19.53 4.00 18.40
N ALA A 121 -19.29 3.94 19.73
CA ALA A 121 -18.07 4.43 20.34
C ALA A 121 -16.80 3.65 19.91
N ALA A 122 -16.96 2.45 19.35
CA ALA A 122 -15.88 1.62 18.81
C ALA A 122 -15.40 2.09 17.43
N ARG A 123 -16.26 2.71 16.62
CA ARG A 123 -15.99 3.13 15.23
C ARG A 123 -15.53 1.96 14.35
N GLN A 124 -16.27 0.85 14.38
CA GLN A 124 -16.06 -0.38 13.61
C GLN A 124 -14.62 -0.95 13.62
N ASN A 125 -13.85 -0.67 14.68
CA ASN A 125 -12.41 -0.96 14.76
C ASN A 125 -11.92 -0.96 16.24
N GLY A 126 -12.84 -1.12 17.19
CA GLY A 126 -12.64 -0.75 18.59
C GLY A 126 -11.66 -1.62 19.39
N ALA A 127 -11.24 -2.76 18.84
CA ALA A 127 -10.40 -3.77 19.50
C ALA A 127 -9.20 -4.25 18.66
N ASP A 128 -9.03 -3.78 17.42
CA ASP A 128 -7.82 -3.92 16.58
C ASP A 128 -6.52 -3.66 17.35
N VAL A 129 -5.70 -4.70 17.51
CA VAL A 129 -4.41 -4.66 18.19
C VAL A 129 -3.29 -4.35 17.19
N PHE A 130 -3.08 -3.07 16.88
CA PHE A 130 -1.93 -2.66 16.07
C PHE A 130 -0.57 -3.15 16.61
N VAL A 131 -0.37 -3.17 17.95
CA VAL A 131 0.88 -3.65 18.58
C VAL A 131 0.64 -4.41 19.87
N ALA A 132 1.26 -5.60 19.98
CA ALA A 132 1.48 -6.30 21.24
C ALA A 132 2.95 -6.18 21.67
N ALA A 133 3.23 -5.65 22.86
CA ALA A 133 4.60 -5.49 23.35
C ALA A 133 4.77 -5.84 24.84
N VAL A 134 5.89 -6.51 25.15
CA VAL A 134 6.26 -6.95 26.50
C VAL A 134 7.68 -6.49 26.82
N GLY A 135 7.87 -5.76 27.92
CA GLY A 135 9.14 -5.19 28.33
C GLY A 135 9.56 -5.56 29.75
N LEU A 136 10.86 -5.44 30.04
CA LEU A 136 11.45 -5.73 31.35
C LEU A 136 12.51 -4.69 31.73
N ASP A 137 12.40 -4.14 32.94
CA ASP A 137 13.51 -3.46 33.64
C ASP A 137 13.80 -4.16 35.00
N ASP A 138 14.72 -3.61 35.79
CA ASP A 138 15.11 -4.18 37.09
C ASP A 138 13.98 -4.14 38.13
N ARG A 139 12.96 -3.31 37.94
CA ARG A 139 11.89 -3.01 38.90
C ARG A 139 10.53 -3.60 38.50
N ALA A 140 10.23 -3.70 37.21
CA ALA A 140 8.92 -4.09 36.68
C ALA A 140 8.98 -4.82 35.32
N SER A 141 7.92 -5.59 35.06
CA SER A 141 7.51 -5.96 33.70
C SER A 141 6.49 -4.95 33.18
N TYR A 142 6.46 -4.77 31.85
CA TYR A 142 5.58 -3.82 31.17
C TYR A 142 4.80 -4.57 30.09
N TRP A 143 3.50 -4.38 30.05
CA TRP A 143 2.57 -5.05 29.14
C TRP A 143 1.82 -3.97 28.40
N ARG A 144 2.00 -3.91 27.07
CA ARG A 144 1.54 -2.81 26.23
C ARG A 144 0.73 -3.33 25.07
N VAL A 145 -0.42 -2.69 24.86
CA VAL A 145 -1.22 -2.79 23.65
C VAL A 145 -1.27 -1.41 23.01
N ASP A 146 -0.95 -1.28 21.73
CA ASP A 146 -1.40 -0.15 20.92
C ASP A 146 -2.61 -0.60 20.10
N TRP A 147 -3.64 0.22 20.08
CA TRP A 147 -4.87 0.03 19.32
C TRP A 147 -4.78 0.81 18.01
N ASN A 148 -5.26 0.27 16.89
CA ASN A 148 -5.37 1.07 15.66
C ASN A 148 -6.37 2.23 15.88
N THR A 149 -7.48 1.97 16.57
CA THR A 149 -8.51 2.95 16.91
C THR A 149 -8.73 3.04 18.43
N LEU A 150 -8.73 4.26 18.97
CA LEU A 150 -9.03 4.51 20.39
C LEU A 150 -9.90 5.77 20.54
N ALA A 151 -11.11 5.71 19.96
CA ALA A 151 -12.09 6.79 20.00
C ALA A 151 -12.55 7.06 21.45
N ASP A 152 -13.19 6.11 22.14
CA ASP A 152 -13.32 6.11 23.60
C ASP A 152 -12.40 5.04 24.22
N PRO A 153 -11.46 5.39 25.12
CA PRO A 153 -10.65 4.39 25.83
C PRO A 153 -11.44 3.43 26.73
N ARG A 154 -12.75 3.61 26.93
CA ARG A 154 -13.62 2.64 27.60
C ARG A 154 -13.99 1.42 26.74
N VAL A 155 -13.78 1.48 25.42
CA VAL A 155 -14.18 0.39 24.50
C VAL A 155 -13.27 -0.83 24.61
N PRO A 156 -11.96 -0.78 24.34
CA PRO A 156 -11.16 -2.02 24.33
C PRO A 156 -10.84 -2.58 25.72
N LEU A 157 -10.82 -3.91 25.81
CA LEU A 157 -10.26 -4.69 26.91
C LEU A 157 -9.32 -5.76 26.33
N ALA A 158 -8.10 -5.81 26.86
CA ALA A 158 -7.06 -6.76 26.48
C ALA A 158 -6.89 -7.84 27.57
N VAL A 159 -6.88 -9.11 27.15
CA VAL A 159 -6.62 -10.28 28.01
C VAL A 159 -5.28 -10.90 27.61
N TRP A 160 -4.29 -10.80 28.49
CA TRP A 160 -3.00 -11.47 28.34
C TRP A 160 -3.03 -12.82 29.06
N ALA A 161 -3.02 -13.93 28.34
CA ALA A 161 -2.92 -15.27 28.92
C ALA A 161 -1.45 -15.72 29.02
N LEU A 162 -1.05 -16.23 30.19
CA LEU A 162 0.34 -16.46 30.56
C LEU A 162 0.56 -17.87 31.11
N ASP A 163 1.25 -18.69 30.31
CA ASP A 163 1.93 -19.93 30.72
C ASP A 163 3.32 -19.54 31.25
N THR A 164 3.56 -19.75 32.55
CA THR A 164 4.71 -19.19 33.27
C THR A 164 5.82 -20.20 33.60
N ASP A 165 5.57 -21.50 33.42
CA ASP A 165 6.58 -22.57 33.53
C ASP A 165 6.94 -23.24 32.19
N GLY A 166 6.16 -22.99 31.13
CA GLY A 166 6.40 -23.41 29.76
C GLY A 166 5.72 -24.73 29.37
N LYS A 167 4.69 -25.17 30.09
CA LYS A 167 4.10 -26.51 29.99
C LYS A 167 2.58 -26.48 29.80
N ALA A 168 2.13 -26.92 28.63
CA ALA A 168 0.70 -27.11 28.32
C ALA A 168 -0.04 -28.02 29.33
N SER A 169 0.65 -29.03 29.90
CA SER A 169 0.06 -29.99 30.83
C SER A 169 -0.11 -29.50 32.29
N THR A 170 0.10 -28.20 32.56
CA THR A 170 -0.10 -27.62 33.89
C THR A 170 -0.68 -26.21 33.81
N GLY A 171 -1.63 -25.89 34.69
CA GLY A 171 -2.40 -24.64 34.60
C GLY A 171 -3.89 -24.95 34.39
N VAL A 172 -4.60 -24.05 33.71
CA VAL A 172 -5.94 -24.27 33.14
C VAL A 172 -5.90 -23.94 31.64
N SER A 173 -6.93 -24.34 30.90
CA SER A 173 -7.05 -23.97 29.48
C SER A 173 -8.01 -22.79 29.25
N ASP A 174 -9.03 -22.59 30.09
CA ASP A 174 -10.00 -21.51 29.92
C ASP A 174 -9.41 -20.10 30.13
N TRP A 175 -9.71 -19.18 29.20
CA TRP A 175 -9.41 -17.77 29.40
C TRP A 175 -10.44 -17.11 30.34
N PRO A 176 -10.02 -16.22 31.24
CA PRO A 176 -10.91 -15.63 32.24
C PRO A 176 -11.86 -14.59 31.62
N VAL A 177 -12.62 -13.93 32.50
CA VAL A 177 -13.45 -12.74 32.22
C VAL A 177 -14.56 -12.91 31.16
N GLY A 178 -14.79 -14.14 30.71
CA GLY A 178 -15.81 -14.51 29.72
C GLY A 178 -15.31 -14.49 28.28
N ALA A 179 -14.01 -14.67 28.03
CA ALA A 179 -13.44 -14.55 26.69
C ALA A 179 -13.94 -15.60 25.67
N GLY A 180 -14.52 -16.72 26.11
CA GLY A 180 -15.07 -17.75 25.21
C GLY A 180 -14.02 -18.46 24.36
N VAL A 181 -12.76 -18.47 24.81
CA VAL A 181 -11.65 -19.18 24.17
C VAL A 181 -10.81 -19.92 25.20
N THR A 182 -10.13 -20.95 24.71
CA THR A 182 -9.20 -21.78 25.46
C THR A 182 -7.78 -21.64 24.89
N SER A 183 -6.79 -21.97 25.71
CA SER A 183 -5.49 -22.39 25.24
C SER A 183 -4.70 -23.08 26.35
N ASP A 184 -4.04 -24.20 26.10
CA ASP A 184 -3.36 -24.93 27.18
C ASP A 184 -2.21 -24.15 27.85
N GLY A 185 -2.04 -24.43 29.15
CA GLY A 185 -0.90 -24.04 29.99
C GLY A 185 -1.10 -22.81 30.90
N ILE A 186 -2.30 -22.23 31.02
CA ILE A 186 -2.46 -20.90 31.60
C ILE A 186 -2.36 -20.92 33.13
N ASP A 187 -1.38 -20.18 33.66
CA ASP A 187 -1.19 -19.98 35.11
C ASP A 187 -1.81 -18.68 35.59
N ARG A 188 -1.65 -17.65 34.77
CA ARG A 188 -1.94 -16.26 35.11
C ARG A 188 -2.63 -15.60 33.92
N ALA A 189 -3.41 -14.58 34.21
CA ALA A 189 -3.83 -13.63 33.19
C ALA A 189 -3.64 -12.19 33.66
N LEU A 190 -3.33 -11.30 32.72
CA LEU A 190 -3.39 -9.86 32.92
C LEU A 190 -4.56 -9.29 32.11
N VAL A 191 -5.61 -8.84 32.81
CA VAL A 191 -6.75 -8.17 32.19
C VAL A 191 -6.51 -6.67 32.28
N VAL A 192 -6.55 -5.97 31.14
CA VAL A 192 -6.19 -4.55 31.01
C VAL A 192 -7.31 -3.80 30.27
N SER A 193 -7.92 -2.82 30.95
CA SER A 193 -8.83 -1.83 30.35
C SER A 193 -8.52 -0.45 30.93
N SER A 194 -9.09 0.62 30.38
CA SER A 194 -8.93 1.96 30.97
C SER A 194 -9.45 2.08 32.41
N ARG A 195 -10.30 1.16 32.88
CA ARG A 195 -10.80 1.11 34.26
C ARG A 195 -9.84 0.39 35.23
N GLY A 196 -8.81 -0.32 34.75
CA GLY A 196 -7.79 -0.92 35.61
C GLY A 196 -6.94 -2.04 34.98
N VAL A 197 -6.05 -2.58 35.81
CA VAL A 197 -5.33 -3.83 35.54
C VAL A 197 -5.69 -4.84 36.63
N TRP A 198 -5.98 -6.09 36.24
CA TRP A 198 -6.20 -7.19 37.17
C TRP A 198 -5.27 -8.36 36.83
N LEU A 199 -4.51 -8.81 37.83
CA LEU A 199 -3.71 -10.03 37.77
C LEU A 199 -4.53 -11.18 38.33
N HIS A 200 -4.85 -12.17 37.49
CA HIS A 200 -5.53 -13.39 37.88
C HIS A 200 -4.52 -14.50 38.19
N ASP A 201 -4.75 -15.25 39.26
CA ASP A 201 -4.15 -16.56 39.55
C ASP A 201 -5.19 -17.62 39.22
N LEU A 202 -5.12 -18.16 38.00
CA LEU A 202 -6.15 -19.09 37.50
C LEU A 202 -6.08 -20.43 38.24
N ARG A 203 -4.87 -20.93 38.54
CA ARG A 203 -4.65 -22.12 39.38
C ARG A 203 -5.24 -21.98 40.81
N ARG A 204 -5.56 -20.77 41.28
CA ARG A 204 -6.21 -20.51 42.59
C ARG A 204 -7.59 -19.85 42.49
N GLY A 205 -8.11 -19.57 41.29
CA GLY A 205 -9.38 -18.86 41.11
C GLY A 205 -9.43 -17.42 41.67
N THR A 206 -8.28 -16.77 41.93
CA THR A 206 -8.25 -15.43 42.57
C THR A 206 -7.85 -14.32 41.58
N ALA A 207 -8.28 -13.08 41.86
CA ALA A 207 -7.95 -11.91 41.03
C ALA A 207 -7.59 -10.69 41.90
N ARG A 208 -6.43 -10.08 41.64
CA ARG A 208 -5.93 -8.90 42.35
C ARG A 208 -5.91 -7.69 41.41
N ARG A 209 -6.61 -6.61 41.78
CA ARG A 209 -6.47 -5.31 41.10
C ARG A 209 -5.08 -4.73 41.37
N LEU A 210 -4.42 -4.24 40.34
CA LEU A 210 -3.12 -3.56 40.40
C LEU A 210 -3.31 -2.04 40.22
N ALA A 211 -2.20 -1.31 40.04
CA ALA A 211 -2.26 0.06 39.56
C ALA A 211 -2.98 0.15 38.20
N ALA A 212 -3.68 1.25 37.95
CA ALA A 212 -4.31 1.52 36.66
C ALA A 212 -3.25 1.58 35.53
N PRO A 213 -3.59 1.20 34.28
CA PRO A 213 -2.66 1.32 33.18
C PRO A 213 -2.48 2.80 32.81
N THR A 214 -1.35 3.14 32.21
CA THR A 214 -1.23 4.43 31.53
C THR A 214 -2.02 4.35 30.22
N VAL A 215 -2.98 5.26 30.04
CA VAL A 215 -3.84 5.36 28.85
C VAL A 215 -3.41 6.58 28.03
N ASP A 216 -2.69 6.35 26.94
CA ASP A 216 -2.20 7.40 26.05
C ASP A 216 -3.07 7.47 24.78
N ARG A 217 -4.04 8.39 24.75
CA ARG A 217 -4.90 8.64 23.56
C ARG A 217 -4.16 9.28 22.38
N ARG A 218 -2.91 9.73 22.54
CA ARG A 218 -2.09 10.31 21.44
C ARG A 218 -1.30 9.24 20.69
N THR A 219 -0.97 8.13 21.35
CA THR A 219 -0.37 6.94 20.72
C THR A 219 -1.34 5.77 20.59
N ARG A 220 -2.56 5.93 21.13
CA ARG A 220 -3.62 4.91 21.19
C ARG A 220 -3.21 3.69 22.01
N SER A 221 -2.54 3.91 23.14
CA SER A 221 -1.89 2.82 23.89
C SER A 221 -2.44 2.64 25.30
N PHE A 222 -2.54 1.38 25.74
CA PHE A 222 -2.58 1.02 27.16
C PHE A 222 -1.23 0.44 27.57
N VAL A 223 -0.65 0.91 28.69
CA VAL A 223 0.60 0.39 29.25
C VAL A 223 0.40 0.02 30.73
N ALA A 224 0.38 -1.27 31.02
CA ALA A 224 0.31 -1.83 32.37
C ALA A 224 1.73 -2.10 32.90
N ARG A 225 2.10 -1.48 34.02
CA ARG A 225 3.39 -1.69 34.71
C ARG A 225 3.19 -2.57 35.94
N VAL A 226 3.82 -3.75 35.96
CA VAL A 226 3.68 -4.74 37.05
C VAL A 226 5.02 -4.92 37.77
N PRO A 227 5.14 -4.52 39.05
CA PRO A 227 6.37 -4.71 39.83
C PRO A 227 6.80 -6.18 39.92
N ARG A 228 8.11 -6.44 39.89
CA ARG A 228 8.65 -7.82 39.90
C ARG A 228 8.40 -8.56 41.23
N SER A 229 8.10 -7.85 42.30
CA SER A 229 7.61 -8.39 43.58
C SER A 229 6.15 -8.85 43.55
N VAL A 230 5.37 -8.40 42.56
CA VAL A 230 3.96 -8.81 42.34
C VAL A 230 3.87 -9.89 41.26
N LEU A 231 4.70 -9.79 40.22
CA LEU A 231 4.80 -10.78 39.14
C LEU A 231 6.27 -11.16 38.88
N PRO A 232 6.78 -12.23 39.54
CA PRO A 232 8.18 -12.66 39.42
C PRO A 232 8.52 -13.28 38.04
N VAL A 233 8.71 -12.42 37.05
CA VAL A 233 9.09 -12.79 35.67
C VAL A 233 10.48 -13.44 35.59
N ARG A 234 10.55 -14.68 35.12
CA ARG A 234 11.77 -15.49 34.99
C ARG A 234 11.62 -16.61 33.95
N GLY A 235 12.74 -17.16 33.48
CA GLY A 235 12.72 -18.31 32.55
C GLY A 235 12.25 -17.96 31.13
N THR A 236 11.39 -18.81 30.56
CA THR A 236 10.71 -18.58 29.28
C THR A 236 9.22 -18.83 29.47
N TRP A 237 8.38 -17.85 29.13
CA TRP A 237 6.92 -17.97 29.19
C TRP A 237 6.33 -18.18 27.80
N THR A 238 5.16 -18.81 27.73
CA THR A 238 4.30 -18.72 26.54
C THR A 238 3.25 -17.65 26.83
N VAL A 239 3.25 -16.59 26.02
CA VAL A 239 2.37 -15.44 26.15
C VAL A 239 1.41 -15.42 24.98
N ARG A 240 0.13 -15.24 25.27
CA ARG A 240 -0.94 -14.99 24.30
C ARG A 240 -1.65 -13.69 24.69
N LEU A 241 -2.26 -13.02 23.72
CA LEU A 241 -3.07 -11.83 23.95
C LEU A 241 -4.28 -11.89 23.02
N GLY A 242 -5.45 -11.57 23.53
CA GLY A 242 -6.67 -11.35 22.77
C GLY A 242 -7.35 -10.06 23.22
N ALA A 243 -8.14 -9.46 22.34
CA ALA A 243 -8.85 -8.22 22.58
C ALA A 243 -10.32 -8.30 22.16
N GLY A 244 -11.16 -7.50 22.81
CA GLY A 244 -12.57 -7.31 22.47
C GLY A 244 -13.16 -6.14 23.25
N VAL A 245 -14.47 -5.96 23.15
CA VAL A 245 -15.18 -4.84 23.81
C VAL A 245 -15.31 -5.08 25.32
N ALA A 246 -15.00 -4.05 26.10
CA ALA A 246 -15.13 -4.03 27.55
C ALA A 246 -16.59 -3.83 27.98
N ASP A 247 -17.02 -4.58 28.99
CA ASP A 247 -18.32 -4.38 29.64
C ASP A 247 -18.42 -3.02 30.37
N ALA A 248 -19.62 -2.71 30.88
CA ALA A 248 -19.86 -1.51 31.68
C ALA A 248 -18.95 -1.40 32.93
N THR A 249 -18.49 -2.53 33.50
CA THR A 249 -17.54 -2.54 34.63
C THR A 249 -16.05 -2.45 34.20
N GLY A 250 -15.74 -2.71 32.92
CA GLY A 250 -14.39 -2.82 32.37
C GLY A 250 -13.57 -3.98 32.91
N ARG A 251 -14.25 -5.02 33.41
CA ARG A 251 -13.67 -6.23 34.01
C ARG A 251 -14.04 -7.51 33.28
N ARG A 252 -14.98 -7.44 32.34
CA ARG A 252 -15.45 -8.54 31.49
C ARG A 252 -15.50 -8.10 30.04
N LEU A 253 -15.46 -9.09 29.14
CA LEU A 253 -15.77 -8.84 27.74
C LEU A 253 -17.29 -8.78 27.56
N ALA A 254 -17.76 -7.71 26.92
CA ALA A 254 -19.12 -7.64 26.38
C ALA A 254 -19.32 -8.75 25.34
N ALA A 255 -20.57 -9.16 25.10
CA ALA A 255 -20.83 -9.98 23.92
C ALA A 255 -20.61 -9.12 22.65
N PRO A 256 -20.12 -9.68 21.54
CA PRO A 256 -20.29 -9.09 20.23
C PRO A 256 -21.78 -9.09 19.84
N ASP A 257 -22.15 -8.17 18.94
CA ASP A 257 -23.38 -8.30 18.17
C ASP A 257 -23.07 -9.01 16.83
N GLY A 258 -24.07 -9.23 15.99
CA GLY A 258 -23.93 -9.84 14.67
C GLY A 258 -24.84 -9.16 13.65
N PRO A 259 -24.62 -9.38 12.34
CA PRO A 259 -25.33 -8.69 11.27
C PRO A 259 -26.84 -8.93 11.29
N GLU A 260 -27.61 -8.06 10.62
CA GLU A 260 -29.07 -8.09 10.68
C GLU A 260 -29.65 -9.48 10.37
N GLY A 261 -30.50 -9.99 11.27
CA GLY A 261 -31.07 -11.33 11.21
C GLY A 261 -30.20 -12.45 11.78
N PHE A 262 -28.93 -12.22 12.09
CA PHE A 262 -28.00 -13.20 12.67
C PHE A 262 -27.67 -12.88 14.14
N SER A 263 -27.79 -13.87 15.02
CA SER A 263 -27.46 -13.72 16.44
C SER A 263 -26.28 -14.61 16.83
N ILE A 264 -25.23 -14.02 17.42
CA ILE A 264 -24.04 -14.74 17.85
C ILE A 264 -24.42 -15.81 18.91
N PRO A 265 -24.11 -17.11 18.70
CA PRO A 265 -24.53 -18.17 19.61
C PRO A 265 -23.99 -18.01 21.05
N PRO A 266 -24.75 -18.41 22.08
CA PRO A 266 -24.25 -18.42 23.45
C PRO A 266 -23.06 -19.37 23.63
N GLY A 267 -21.94 -18.84 24.11
CA GLY A 267 -20.72 -19.60 24.39
C GLY A 267 -19.57 -19.34 23.40
N THR A 268 -19.85 -18.78 22.23
CA THR A 268 -18.82 -18.33 21.28
C THR A 268 -17.88 -17.29 21.90
N SER A 269 -16.67 -17.18 21.36
CA SER A 269 -15.66 -16.17 21.72
C SER A 269 -16.23 -14.75 21.88
N ARG A 270 -15.67 -13.99 22.82
CA ARG A 270 -15.92 -12.54 22.97
C ARG A 270 -14.70 -11.70 22.56
N LEU A 271 -13.76 -12.31 21.86
CA LEU A 271 -12.61 -11.64 21.25
C LEU A 271 -12.96 -11.27 19.82
N PHE A 272 -12.55 -10.06 19.43
CA PHE A 272 -12.62 -9.51 18.09
C PHE A 272 -11.28 -9.70 17.36
N ASN A 273 -10.15 -9.62 18.09
CA ASN A 273 -8.79 -9.80 17.56
C ASN A 273 -7.90 -10.65 18.50
N VAL A 274 -6.93 -11.39 17.93
CA VAL A 274 -5.95 -12.23 18.65
C VAL A 274 -4.53 -11.94 18.19
N ALA A 275 -3.65 -11.59 19.13
CA ALA A 275 -2.26 -11.28 18.85
C ALA A 275 -1.37 -12.53 18.69
N TYR A 276 -0.20 -12.33 18.07
CA TYR A 276 0.82 -13.34 17.78
C TYR A 276 0.44 -14.37 16.69
N ARG A 277 -0.47 -13.98 15.80
CA ARG A 277 -0.62 -14.52 14.44
C ARG A 277 0.63 -14.27 13.60
N THR A 278 0.78 -14.99 12.48
CA THR A 278 1.94 -14.86 11.58
C THR A 278 1.57 -15.06 10.11
N PRO A 279 2.33 -14.49 9.13
CA PRO A 279 2.15 -14.72 7.68
C PRO A 279 2.43 -16.15 7.16
N ARG A 280 2.32 -17.15 8.04
CA ARG A 280 2.33 -18.60 7.73
C ARG A 280 1.09 -19.31 8.25
N GLN A 281 0.40 -18.70 9.21
CA GLN A 281 -0.92 -19.09 9.70
C GLN A 281 -1.94 -18.37 8.82
N GLU A 282 -1.85 -17.04 8.81
CA GLU A 282 -2.52 -16.18 7.83
C GLU A 282 -1.81 -16.35 6.48
N LYS A 283 -2.39 -17.20 5.62
CA LYS A 283 -2.01 -17.35 4.22
C LYS A 283 -3.03 -16.60 3.39
N ALA A 284 -2.60 -16.05 2.26
CA ALA A 284 -3.51 -15.32 1.37
C ALA A 284 -4.66 -16.18 0.80
N VAL A 285 -4.53 -17.51 0.76
CA VAL A 285 -5.64 -18.46 0.51
C VAL A 285 -5.65 -19.49 1.64
N VAL A 286 -6.81 -19.69 2.28
CA VAL A 286 -7.01 -20.69 3.34
C VAL A 286 -7.96 -21.79 2.86
N ARG A 287 -7.59 -23.03 3.18
CA ARG A 287 -8.36 -24.26 2.92
C ARG A 287 -8.07 -25.24 4.04
N ASP A 288 -9.08 -25.51 4.86
CA ASP A 288 -9.02 -26.36 6.03
C ASP A 288 -10.34 -27.15 6.21
N SER A 289 -10.58 -27.72 7.39
CA SER A 289 -11.81 -28.45 7.73
C SER A 289 -13.08 -27.61 7.86
N GLN A 290 -12.99 -26.31 8.19
CA GLN A 290 -14.15 -25.43 8.32
C GLN A 290 -14.52 -24.79 6.98
N THR A 291 -13.52 -24.54 6.13
CA THR A 291 -13.69 -23.89 4.82
C THR A 291 -14.78 -24.53 3.96
N ALA A 292 -14.94 -25.87 3.97
CA ALA A 292 -15.95 -26.54 3.14
C ALA A 292 -17.40 -26.19 3.53
N GLY A 293 -17.67 -26.01 4.83
CA GLY A 293 -18.99 -25.59 5.32
C GLY A 293 -19.26 -24.11 5.06
N LEU A 294 -18.22 -23.28 5.19
CA LEU A 294 -18.29 -21.86 4.85
C LEU A 294 -18.52 -21.65 3.35
N VAL A 295 -17.84 -22.42 2.48
CA VAL A 295 -18.02 -22.36 1.02
C VAL A 295 -19.45 -22.71 0.64
N ALA A 296 -20.02 -23.81 1.16
CA ALA A 296 -21.40 -24.18 0.87
C ALA A 296 -22.44 -23.14 1.35
N ALA A 297 -22.18 -22.46 2.48
CA ALA A 297 -23.01 -21.36 2.95
C ALA A 297 -22.84 -20.10 2.07
N GLY A 298 -21.59 -19.74 1.74
CA GLY A 298 -21.26 -18.57 0.94
C GLY A 298 -21.73 -18.69 -0.51
N GLU A 299 -21.64 -19.87 -1.15
CA GLU A 299 -22.23 -20.15 -2.46
C GLU A 299 -23.74 -19.86 -2.47
N HIS A 300 -24.47 -20.27 -1.42
CA HIS A 300 -25.90 -20.01 -1.31
C HIS A 300 -26.23 -18.51 -1.18
N VAL A 301 -25.47 -17.76 -0.36
CA VAL A 301 -25.67 -16.31 -0.20
C VAL A 301 -25.22 -15.53 -1.44
N LEU A 302 -24.04 -15.85 -1.99
CA LEU A 302 -23.49 -15.18 -3.17
C LEU A 302 -24.35 -15.41 -4.42
N ALA A 303 -25.11 -16.51 -4.49
CA ALA A 303 -26.05 -16.78 -5.58
C ALA A 303 -27.34 -15.93 -5.54
N THR A 304 -27.74 -15.36 -4.40
CA THR A 304 -28.95 -14.51 -4.32
C THR A 304 -28.69 -13.04 -4.64
N LEU A 305 -27.43 -12.59 -4.54
CA LEU A 305 -27.04 -11.20 -4.80
C LEU A 305 -26.68 -10.98 -6.29
N PRO A 306 -27.22 -9.93 -6.96
CA PRO A 306 -27.08 -9.77 -8.41
C PRO A 306 -25.63 -9.77 -8.93
N VAL A 307 -24.71 -9.11 -8.24
CA VAL A 307 -23.29 -8.99 -8.65
C VAL A 307 -22.57 -10.33 -8.51
N SER A 308 -22.63 -10.96 -7.34
CA SER A 308 -21.92 -12.22 -7.08
C SER A 308 -22.58 -13.47 -7.68
N SER A 309 -23.83 -13.39 -8.11
CA SER A 309 -24.50 -14.47 -8.86
C SER A 309 -23.75 -14.83 -10.15
N GLN A 310 -23.02 -13.86 -10.71
CA GLN A 310 -22.29 -13.97 -11.96
C GLN A 310 -20.93 -14.66 -11.80
N LEU A 311 -20.38 -14.80 -10.58
CA LEU A 311 -19.04 -15.38 -10.34
C LEU A 311 -18.92 -16.86 -10.70
N GLY A 312 -20.04 -17.59 -10.70
CA GLY A 312 -20.08 -19.05 -10.76
C GLY A 312 -19.48 -19.72 -9.50
N VAL A 313 -19.74 -21.03 -9.35
CA VAL A 313 -19.33 -21.83 -8.16
C VAL A 313 -17.82 -21.69 -7.87
N ASP A 314 -17.00 -21.84 -8.92
CA ASP A 314 -15.54 -21.73 -8.86
C ASP A 314 -15.04 -20.34 -8.41
N GLY A 315 -15.84 -19.29 -8.63
CA GLY A 315 -15.58 -17.93 -8.18
C GLY A 315 -16.09 -17.66 -6.76
N GLN A 316 -17.28 -18.14 -6.43
CA GLN A 316 -17.87 -18.04 -5.08
C GLN A 316 -17.00 -18.78 -4.05
N ALA A 317 -16.49 -19.96 -4.38
CA ALA A 317 -15.53 -20.68 -3.54
C ALA A 317 -14.19 -19.92 -3.37
N ARG A 318 -13.77 -19.08 -4.32
CA ARG A 318 -12.58 -18.21 -4.17
C ARG A 318 -12.85 -17.01 -3.25
N PHE A 319 -14.05 -16.44 -3.29
CA PHE A 319 -14.46 -15.38 -2.36
C PHE A 319 -14.43 -15.87 -0.90
N VAL A 320 -14.80 -17.12 -0.64
CA VAL A 320 -14.80 -17.69 0.72
C VAL A 320 -13.45 -18.30 1.13
N THR A 321 -12.59 -18.68 0.18
CA THR A 321 -11.24 -19.25 0.49
C THR A 321 -10.10 -18.23 0.41
N GLY A 322 -10.41 -16.98 0.07
CA GLY A 322 -9.45 -15.89 -0.07
C GLY A 322 -9.33 -15.03 1.19
N ASN A 323 -8.11 -14.86 1.69
CA ASN A 323 -7.87 -14.15 2.95
C ASN A 323 -7.72 -12.65 2.71
N PHE A 324 -8.84 -11.95 2.59
CA PHE A 324 -8.86 -10.53 2.24
C PHE A 324 -8.36 -9.59 3.34
N TRP A 325 -8.32 -10.00 4.60
CA TRP A 325 -7.89 -9.12 5.72
C TRP A 325 -6.63 -9.61 6.46
N MET A 326 -6.13 -10.80 6.12
CA MET A 326 -5.11 -11.59 6.85
C MET A 326 -5.62 -12.09 8.22
N GLU A 327 -6.88 -12.53 8.27
CA GLU A 327 -7.57 -12.92 9.51
C GLU A 327 -8.30 -14.27 9.50
N ASP A 328 -8.46 -14.97 8.38
CA ASP A 328 -9.10 -16.30 8.30
C ASP A 328 -8.75 -17.25 9.47
N ALA A 329 -7.46 -17.41 9.77
CA ALA A 329 -7.03 -18.34 10.81
C ALA A 329 -7.27 -17.78 12.23
N GLN A 330 -7.47 -16.47 12.38
CA GLN A 330 -8.08 -15.89 13.58
C GLN A 330 -9.54 -16.33 13.69
N ALA A 331 -10.33 -16.09 12.65
CA ALA A 331 -11.77 -16.32 12.64
C ALA A 331 -12.14 -17.80 12.91
N ASP A 332 -11.44 -18.74 12.26
CA ASP A 332 -11.51 -20.18 12.54
C ASP A 332 -11.26 -20.49 14.03
N ALA A 333 -10.18 -19.95 14.59
CA ALA A 333 -9.73 -20.26 15.95
C ALA A 333 -10.65 -19.67 17.02
N LEU A 334 -11.26 -18.53 16.73
CA LEU A 334 -12.27 -17.88 17.57
C LEU A 334 -13.63 -18.60 17.49
N ALA A 335 -13.96 -19.24 16.36
CA ALA A 335 -15.14 -20.07 16.19
C ALA A 335 -15.00 -21.44 16.87
N VAL A 336 -13.83 -22.09 16.77
CA VAL A 336 -13.49 -23.32 17.49
C VAL A 336 -13.33 -23.06 19.00
N GLY A 337 -12.92 -21.85 19.38
CA GLY A 337 -12.60 -21.51 20.76
C GLY A 337 -11.24 -22.05 21.23
N ASP A 338 -10.29 -22.34 20.32
CA ASP A 338 -8.89 -22.67 20.66
C ASP A 338 -7.90 -21.71 20.00
N VAL A 339 -7.35 -20.79 20.80
CA VAL A 339 -6.30 -19.85 20.37
C VAL A 339 -4.89 -20.37 20.68
N SER A 340 -4.73 -21.66 21.01
CA SER A 340 -3.43 -22.27 21.37
C SER A 340 -2.32 -22.05 20.35
N ARG A 341 -2.68 -21.95 19.06
CA ARG A 341 -1.77 -21.71 17.93
C ARG A 341 -1.15 -20.31 17.91
N PHE A 342 -1.78 -19.31 18.52
CA PHE A 342 -1.33 -17.92 18.52
C PHE A 342 -0.59 -17.57 19.82
N ARG A 343 0.75 -17.49 19.74
CA ARG A 343 1.62 -17.41 20.93
C ARG A 343 3.00 -16.85 20.64
N GLN A 344 3.50 -15.98 21.54
CA GLN A 344 4.91 -15.60 21.60
C GLN A 344 5.62 -16.28 22.77
N ARG A 345 6.80 -16.87 22.54
CA ARG A 345 7.67 -17.35 23.62
C ARG A 345 8.57 -16.21 24.14
N VAL A 346 8.20 -15.63 25.28
CA VAL A 346 8.96 -14.53 25.92
C VAL A 346 10.10 -15.11 26.76
N ARG A 347 11.34 -14.95 26.28
CA ARG A 347 12.56 -15.31 27.01
C ARG A 347 13.01 -14.12 27.86
N TRP A 348 12.68 -14.10 29.14
CA TRP A 348 12.95 -12.96 30.03
C TRP A 348 14.44 -12.58 30.12
N ARG A 349 15.34 -13.58 30.01
CA ARG A 349 16.80 -13.36 29.94
C ARG A 349 17.25 -12.58 28.69
N ASP A 350 16.53 -12.70 27.58
CA ASP A 350 16.85 -12.03 26.33
C ASP A 350 16.41 -10.54 26.41
N LEU A 351 15.31 -10.26 27.13
CA LEU A 351 14.90 -8.88 27.47
C LEU A 351 15.87 -8.22 28.46
N ALA A 352 16.21 -8.90 29.56
CA ALA A 352 17.16 -8.41 30.57
C ALA A 352 18.58 -8.18 30.03
N ARG A 353 18.95 -8.81 28.91
CA ARG A 353 20.21 -8.58 28.19
C ARG A 353 20.05 -7.60 27.01
N GLU A 354 18.97 -6.82 26.99
CA GLU A 354 18.65 -5.83 25.96
C GLU A 354 18.67 -6.32 24.51
N ARG A 355 18.50 -7.63 24.28
CA ARG A 355 18.80 -8.29 23.00
C ARG A 355 18.10 -7.58 21.84
N ARG A 356 18.85 -7.31 20.78
CA ARG A 356 18.35 -6.64 19.57
C ARG A 356 18.31 -7.64 18.41
N THR A 357 17.19 -7.71 17.71
CA THR A 357 17.07 -8.47 16.46
C THR A 357 16.94 -7.55 15.24
N ARG A 358 17.34 -8.07 14.08
CA ARG A 358 17.08 -7.42 12.78
C ARG A 358 15.58 -7.39 12.48
N GLU A 359 15.22 -6.61 11.47
CA GLU A 359 13.88 -6.59 10.92
C GLU A 359 13.51 -7.96 10.30
N PRO A 360 12.32 -8.53 10.57
CA PRO A 360 11.84 -9.73 9.91
C PRO A 360 11.64 -9.53 8.39
N LEU A 361 12.37 -10.30 7.59
CA LEU A 361 12.17 -10.40 6.14
C LEU A 361 11.29 -11.61 5.82
N VAL A 362 9.99 -11.37 5.64
CA VAL A 362 9.07 -12.37 5.08
C VAL A 362 9.32 -12.52 3.57
N ARG A 363 8.96 -13.67 3.02
CA ARG A 363 9.04 -14.01 1.59
C ARG A 363 7.75 -14.68 1.16
N GLY A 364 7.35 -14.48 -0.10
CA GLY A 364 5.98 -14.71 -0.53
C GLY A 364 5.11 -13.47 -0.24
N TYR A 365 3.78 -13.69 -0.25
CA TYR A 365 2.77 -12.68 0.05
C TYR A 365 2.69 -12.41 1.57
N SER A 366 2.50 -11.14 1.96
CA SER A 366 2.30 -10.70 3.34
C SER A 366 1.94 -9.22 3.38
N ASN A 367 1.38 -8.73 4.49
CA ASN A 367 1.10 -7.30 4.64
C ASN A 367 2.18 -6.57 5.43
N ARG A 368 2.28 -5.27 5.15
CA ARG A 368 3.12 -4.29 5.83
C ARG A 368 2.27 -3.08 6.13
N TRP A 369 2.76 -2.22 7.01
CA TRP A 369 2.05 -1.00 7.39
C TRP A 369 2.97 0.23 7.34
N TYR A 370 2.37 1.38 7.05
CA TYR A 370 3.04 2.67 7.08
C TYR A 370 2.22 3.71 7.86
N VAL A 371 2.84 4.84 8.21
CA VAL A 371 2.12 5.95 8.84
C VAL A 371 1.73 7.00 7.78
N SER A 372 0.45 7.14 7.49
CA SER A 372 -0.05 8.16 6.56
C SER A 372 0.15 9.58 7.08
N ARG A 373 0.58 10.50 6.21
CA ARG A 373 0.69 11.94 6.53
C ARG A 373 -0.68 12.60 6.67
N LEU A 374 -1.71 12.01 6.06
CA LEU A 374 -3.10 12.45 6.14
C LEU A 374 -3.62 12.37 7.59
N ARG A 375 -4.75 13.04 7.87
CA ARG A 375 -5.34 13.18 9.20
C ARG A 375 -6.87 13.08 9.14
N LEU A 376 -7.34 11.98 8.58
CA LEU A 376 -8.73 11.76 8.23
C LEU A 376 -9.55 11.43 9.49
N GLY A 377 -9.06 10.51 10.34
CA GLY A 377 -9.65 10.31 11.67
C GLY A 377 -9.14 9.08 12.42
N GLN A 378 -10.10 8.24 12.80
CA GLN A 378 -9.99 6.97 13.53
C GLN A 378 -11.20 6.11 13.20
N GLY A 379 -11.00 4.79 13.23
CA GLY A 379 -12.02 3.81 12.88
C GLY A 379 -12.24 3.65 11.38
N VAL A 380 -13.24 2.84 11.08
CA VAL A 380 -13.89 2.77 9.78
C VAL A 380 -15.20 3.56 9.84
N VAL A 381 -15.62 4.08 8.69
CA VAL A 381 -16.97 4.59 8.42
C VAL A 381 -17.49 3.90 7.17
N ASP A 382 -18.81 3.92 6.99
CA ASP A 382 -19.50 3.19 5.93
C ASP A 382 -19.27 3.87 4.56
N ASP A 383 -19.64 3.21 3.45
CA ASP A 383 -19.64 3.82 2.12
C ASP A 383 -21.07 4.28 1.74
N GLU A 384 -21.26 5.60 1.58
CA GLU A 384 -22.57 6.20 1.27
C GLU A 384 -22.94 6.13 -0.24
N GLY A 385 -22.07 5.60 -1.10
CA GLY A 385 -22.21 5.65 -2.57
C GLY A 385 -22.83 4.40 -3.19
N GLY A 386 -22.99 3.32 -2.43
CA GLY A 386 -23.48 2.03 -2.94
C GLY A 386 -22.50 1.40 -3.93
N GLY A 387 -23.00 0.66 -4.93
CA GLY A 387 -22.19 -0.20 -5.82
C GLY A 387 -21.19 0.50 -6.77
N THR A 388 -20.94 1.80 -6.62
CA THR A 388 -19.84 2.53 -7.29
C THR A 388 -18.88 3.25 -6.34
N GLY A 389 -19.17 3.25 -5.03
CA GLY A 389 -18.44 3.95 -3.97
C GLY A 389 -18.67 5.47 -3.91
N ASP A 390 -18.55 6.06 -2.72
CA ASP A 390 -18.74 7.51 -2.50
C ASP A 390 -17.52 8.36 -2.91
N GLY A 391 -16.41 7.71 -3.24
CA GLY A 391 -15.14 8.33 -3.63
C GLY A 391 -14.37 8.96 -2.46
N ARG A 392 -14.74 8.67 -1.21
CA ARG A 392 -14.15 9.26 -0.01
C ARG A 392 -13.27 8.24 0.75
N PRO A 393 -12.46 8.71 1.71
CA PRO A 393 -11.78 7.82 2.64
C PRO A 393 -12.72 7.22 3.69
N ASN A 394 -12.98 5.93 3.60
CA ASN A 394 -13.74 5.17 4.61
C ASN A 394 -12.83 4.67 5.76
N VAL A 395 -11.54 4.46 5.48
CA VAL A 395 -10.55 3.79 6.34
C VAL A 395 -9.64 4.85 7.00
N LEU A 396 -10.15 5.46 8.07
CA LEU A 396 -9.73 6.79 8.54
C LEU A 396 -8.41 6.85 9.34
N SER A 397 -7.87 5.73 9.79
CA SER A 397 -6.69 5.73 10.66
C SER A 397 -5.43 6.23 9.93
N ARG A 398 -4.44 6.63 10.72
CA ARG A 398 -3.11 7.01 10.22
C ARG A 398 -2.14 5.84 10.15
N ILE A 399 -2.53 4.66 10.64
CA ILE A 399 -1.89 3.39 10.28
C ILE A 399 -2.68 2.88 9.07
N GLN A 400 -1.97 2.57 7.99
CA GLN A 400 -2.56 2.01 6.77
C GLN A 400 -1.79 0.76 6.35
N PRO A 401 -2.49 -0.34 6.02
CA PRO A 401 -1.88 -1.53 5.46
C PRO A 401 -1.49 -1.31 4.01
N TYR A 402 -0.60 -2.16 3.52
CA TYR A 402 -0.34 -2.37 2.10
C TYR A 402 0.18 -3.81 1.91
N SER A 403 -0.21 -4.46 0.83
CA SER A 403 0.26 -5.81 0.53
C SER A 403 1.68 -5.78 -0.06
N VAL A 404 2.45 -6.83 0.17
CA VAL A 404 3.76 -7.02 -0.46
C VAL A 404 4.00 -8.48 -0.82
N TYR A 405 4.51 -8.71 -2.03
CA TYR A 405 5.17 -9.97 -2.38
C TYR A 405 6.67 -9.76 -2.39
N VAL A 406 7.40 -10.50 -1.55
CA VAL A 406 8.87 -10.48 -1.54
C VAL A 406 9.40 -11.78 -2.15
N PRO A 407 9.99 -11.76 -3.36
CA PRO A 407 10.38 -12.97 -4.08
C PRO A 407 11.56 -13.68 -3.41
N ARG A 408 11.74 -14.98 -3.66
CA ARG A 408 12.88 -15.77 -3.14
C ARG A 408 14.23 -15.28 -3.69
N SER A 409 14.22 -14.58 -4.83
CA SER A 409 15.39 -13.88 -5.41
C SER A 409 15.88 -12.68 -4.57
N TYR A 410 14.99 -11.97 -3.86
CA TYR A 410 15.33 -10.67 -3.24
C TYR A 410 16.49 -10.77 -2.25
N ARG A 411 17.44 -9.83 -2.31
CA ARG A 411 18.57 -9.66 -1.40
C ARG A 411 18.71 -8.16 -1.06
N PRO A 412 18.67 -7.74 0.21
CA PRO A 412 18.96 -6.35 0.59
C PRO A 412 20.32 -5.89 0.04
N GLY A 413 20.40 -4.64 -0.43
CA GLY A 413 21.58 -4.08 -1.09
C GLY A 413 21.66 -4.38 -2.61
N ARG A 414 20.88 -5.33 -3.13
CA ARG A 414 20.74 -5.55 -4.58
C ARG A 414 19.49 -4.85 -5.09
N ALA A 415 19.65 -3.91 -6.03
CA ALA A 415 18.54 -3.27 -6.73
C ALA A 415 17.64 -4.33 -7.38
N THR A 416 16.36 -4.30 -7.02
CA THR A 416 15.35 -5.31 -7.38
C THR A 416 14.15 -4.60 -8.02
N PRO A 417 13.58 -5.08 -9.13
CA PRO A 417 12.44 -4.41 -9.77
C PRO A 417 11.22 -4.28 -8.82
N LEU A 418 10.29 -3.41 -9.21
CA LEU A 418 8.99 -3.21 -8.55
C LEU A 418 7.86 -3.49 -9.54
N THR A 419 6.77 -4.10 -9.08
CA THR A 419 5.52 -4.25 -9.84
C THR A 419 4.34 -3.84 -8.97
N TRP A 420 3.65 -2.77 -9.35
CA TRP A 420 2.41 -2.38 -8.70
C TRP A 420 1.27 -3.33 -9.10
N THR A 421 0.45 -3.71 -8.14
CA THR A 421 -0.69 -4.62 -8.30
C THR A 421 -1.91 -3.96 -7.67
N LEU A 422 -2.63 -3.17 -8.46
CA LEU A 422 -3.67 -2.24 -8.03
C LEU A 422 -5.04 -2.92 -8.05
N HIS A 423 -5.75 -2.91 -6.92
CA HIS A 423 -7.03 -3.57 -6.71
C HIS A 423 -8.20 -2.91 -7.47
N SER A 424 -9.23 -3.72 -7.71
CA SER A 424 -10.55 -3.39 -8.22
C SER A 424 -11.39 -2.59 -7.20
N LEU A 425 -12.51 -2.06 -7.70
CA LEU A 425 -13.63 -1.55 -6.90
C LEU A 425 -14.17 -2.64 -5.96
N SER A 426 -14.53 -2.25 -4.76
CA SER A 426 -15.08 -2.98 -3.62
C SER A 426 -14.24 -4.19 -3.18
N VAL A 427 -12.99 -4.28 -3.64
CA VAL A 427 -11.94 -5.17 -3.14
C VAL A 427 -10.86 -4.32 -2.44
N ASN A 428 -9.91 -4.94 -1.74
CA ASN A 428 -8.87 -4.26 -1.00
C ASN A 428 -7.44 -4.63 -1.47
N HIS A 429 -6.41 -4.14 -0.76
CA HIS A 429 -4.98 -4.37 -1.06
C HIS A 429 -4.59 -5.85 -1.19
N ASN A 430 -5.36 -6.79 -0.63
CA ASN A 430 -5.07 -8.23 -0.63
C ASN A 430 -5.59 -8.99 -1.86
N GLN A 431 -6.43 -8.39 -2.72
CA GLN A 431 -7.14 -9.03 -3.85
C GLN A 431 -6.36 -10.17 -4.55
N TYR A 432 -5.16 -9.87 -5.05
CA TYR A 432 -4.37 -10.80 -5.87
C TYR A 432 -3.64 -11.87 -5.05
N GLY A 433 -3.57 -11.73 -3.74
CA GLY A 433 -3.23 -12.83 -2.85
C GLY A 433 -4.42 -13.77 -2.62
N ALA A 434 -5.63 -13.20 -2.57
CA ALA A 434 -6.86 -13.84 -2.11
C ALA A 434 -7.57 -14.72 -3.16
N TYR A 435 -7.76 -14.27 -4.40
CA TYR A 435 -8.52 -15.06 -5.39
C TYR A 435 -7.79 -16.35 -5.85
N ASP A 436 -6.64 -16.20 -6.49
CA ASP A 436 -5.75 -17.30 -6.92
C ASP A 436 -4.36 -16.69 -7.14
N PRO A 437 -3.26 -17.25 -6.57
CA PRO A 437 -1.96 -16.60 -6.60
C PRO A 437 -1.15 -16.84 -7.90
N GLN A 438 -1.77 -17.14 -9.05
CA GLN A 438 -1.03 -17.44 -10.29
C GLN A 438 -0.42 -16.18 -10.90
N LEU A 439 -1.17 -15.08 -10.93
CA LEU A 439 -0.74 -13.75 -11.31
C LEU A 439 0.37 -13.24 -10.39
N MET A 440 0.26 -13.46 -9.06
CA MET A 440 1.35 -13.12 -8.13
C MET A 440 2.59 -13.99 -8.35
N ARG A 441 2.41 -15.29 -8.63
CA ARG A 441 3.51 -16.20 -8.98
C ARG A 441 4.24 -15.75 -10.25
N PHE A 442 3.50 -15.36 -11.29
CA PHE A 442 4.07 -14.84 -12.53
C PHE A 442 4.70 -13.45 -12.34
N LEU A 443 3.89 -12.48 -11.87
CA LEU A 443 4.30 -11.09 -11.77
C LEU A 443 5.46 -10.89 -10.81
N CYS A 444 5.51 -11.62 -9.70
CA CYS A 444 6.41 -11.32 -8.58
C CYS A 444 7.56 -12.34 -8.47
N GLU A 445 7.24 -13.62 -8.29
CA GLU A 445 8.24 -14.66 -8.04
C GLU A 445 9.04 -15.02 -9.31
N GLN A 446 8.36 -15.33 -10.42
CA GLN A 446 9.01 -15.72 -11.68
C GLN A 446 9.83 -14.57 -12.29
N ARG A 447 9.29 -13.34 -12.28
CA ARG A 447 10.00 -12.13 -12.73
C ARG A 447 11.03 -11.61 -11.71
N GLY A 448 11.08 -12.18 -10.50
CA GLY A 448 12.05 -11.85 -9.47
C GLY A 448 11.96 -10.41 -8.92
N THR A 449 10.76 -9.84 -8.92
CA THR A 449 10.43 -8.46 -8.55
C THR A 449 9.66 -8.41 -7.23
N ILE A 450 9.78 -7.32 -6.49
CA ILE A 450 8.84 -7.04 -5.40
C ILE A 450 7.51 -6.63 -6.03
N CYS A 451 6.39 -7.11 -5.49
CA CYS A 451 5.06 -6.58 -5.81
C CYS A 451 4.46 -5.86 -4.61
N ALA A 452 3.54 -4.93 -4.85
CA ALA A 452 2.75 -4.28 -3.80
C ALA A 452 1.40 -3.74 -4.30
N GLY A 453 0.39 -3.83 -3.45
CA GLY A 453 -0.92 -3.17 -3.60
C GLY A 453 -1.21 -2.25 -2.41
N THR A 454 -1.92 -1.16 -2.67
CA THR A 454 -2.34 -0.12 -1.70
C THR A 454 -3.77 -0.35 -1.24
N LEU A 455 -4.20 0.31 -0.15
CA LEU A 455 -5.61 0.31 0.28
C LEU A 455 -6.36 1.59 -0.11
N GLY A 456 -5.66 2.65 -0.53
CA GLY A 456 -6.32 3.87 -0.99
C GLY A 456 -7.03 4.68 0.12
N HIS A 457 -6.85 4.32 1.40
CA HIS A 457 -7.65 4.82 2.53
C HIS A 457 -9.17 4.48 2.45
N GLY A 458 -9.56 3.50 1.63
CA GLY A 458 -10.93 3.07 1.36
C GLY A 458 -10.96 2.34 0.03
N PRO A 459 -11.78 1.29 -0.15
CA PRO A 459 -11.74 0.49 -1.37
C PRO A 459 -12.00 1.37 -2.60
N ASP A 460 -12.96 2.30 -2.52
CA ASP A 460 -13.58 2.90 -3.71
C ASP A 460 -13.21 4.37 -3.93
N GLY A 461 -12.01 4.76 -3.50
CA GLY A 461 -11.44 6.09 -3.76
C GLY A 461 -10.89 6.30 -5.19
N TRP A 462 -11.05 5.33 -6.10
CA TRP A 462 -10.57 5.35 -7.51
C TRP A 462 -9.16 5.93 -7.72
N TYR A 463 -8.22 5.70 -6.78
CA TYR A 463 -6.85 6.26 -6.81
C TYR A 463 -6.79 7.77 -7.19
N LEU A 464 -7.83 8.53 -6.86
CA LEU A 464 -7.89 9.98 -6.95
C LEU A 464 -7.63 10.58 -5.56
N ASP A 465 -7.27 11.86 -5.52
CA ASP A 465 -7.14 12.65 -4.28
C ASP A 465 -6.43 11.88 -3.14
N GLU A 466 -7.11 11.59 -2.02
CA GLU A 466 -6.53 10.90 -0.87
C GLU A 466 -6.05 9.46 -1.17
N ALA A 467 -6.67 8.75 -2.12
CA ALA A 467 -6.27 7.42 -2.55
C ALA A 467 -5.01 7.45 -3.45
N GLU A 468 -4.86 8.47 -4.31
CA GLU A 468 -3.60 8.71 -5.02
C GLU A 468 -2.47 9.03 -4.01
N ALA A 469 -2.80 9.80 -2.97
CA ALA A 469 -1.85 10.14 -1.91
C ALA A 469 -1.42 8.92 -1.08
N ASP A 470 -2.28 7.89 -0.93
CA ASP A 470 -1.89 6.60 -0.34
C ASP A 470 -0.85 5.88 -1.22
N PHE A 471 -1.16 5.69 -2.52
CA PHE A 471 -0.27 5.07 -3.51
C PHE A 471 1.16 5.61 -3.47
N TRP A 472 1.31 6.93 -3.55
CA TRP A 472 2.63 7.57 -3.51
C TRP A 472 3.33 7.35 -2.17
N GLN A 473 2.62 7.44 -1.04
CA GLN A 473 3.22 7.24 0.28
C GLN A 473 3.66 5.80 0.52
N VAL A 474 2.94 4.82 -0.04
CA VAL A 474 3.35 3.40 -0.06
C VAL A 474 4.60 3.20 -0.92
N TRP A 475 4.76 3.89 -2.07
CA TRP A 475 6.04 3.89 -2.80
C TRP A 475 7.17 4.39 -1.90
N GLY A 476 6.93 5.48 -1.17
CA GLY A 476 7.84 5.96 -0.14
C GLY A 476 8.18 4.90 0.91
N ALA A 477 7.19 4.14 1.40
CA ALA A 477 7.38 3.09 2.40
C ALA A 477 8.19 1.89 1.84
N LEU A 478 7.92 1.48 0.60
CA LEU A 478 8.67 0.46 -0.13
C LEU A 478 10.13 0.89 -0.34
N GLY A 479 10.37 2.12 -0.80
CA GLY A 479 11.71 2.69 -0.98
C GLY A 479 12.49 2.90 0.32
N ARG A 480 11.82 2.89 1.49
CA ARG A 480 12.45 2.86 2.82
C ARG A 480 12.67 1.43 3.35
N GLY A 481 11.89 0.44 2.89
CA GLY A 481 11.94 -0.95 3.35
C GLY A 481 12.80 -1.88 2.50
N PHE A 482 12.99 -1.57 1.22
CA PHE A 482 13.59 -2.46 0.23
C PHE A 482 14.57 -1.74 -0.72
N THR A 483 15.54 -2.48 -1.26
CA THR A 483 16.46 -1.96 -2.29
C THR A 483 15.84 -2.12 -3.68
N LEU A 484 15.16 -1.09 -4.17
CA LEU A 484 14.44 -1.11 -5.44
C LEU A 484 15.31 -0.67 -6.63
N ASP A 485 14.99 -1.13 -7.83
CA ASP A 485 15.45 -0.59 -9.12
C ASP A 485 14.34 0.29 -9.71
N PRO A 486 14.33 1.62 -9.48
CA PRO A 486 13.30 2.52 -10.01
C PRO A 486 13.31 2.60 -11.54
N GLU A 487 14.34 2.10 -12.22
CA GLU A 487 14.38 2.03 -13.67
C GLU A 487 13.54 0.86 -14.24
N ARG A 488 13.02 -0.02 -13.37
CA ARG A 488 12.28 -1.24 -13.73
C ARG A 488 10.96 -1.37 -12.98
N THR A 489 10.25 -0.27 -12.77
CA THR A 489 8.89 -0.30 -12.22
C THR A 489 7.88 -0.64 -13.30
N VAL A 490 7.08 -1.68 -13.08
CA VAL A 490 5.91 -2.03 -13.90
C VAL A 490 4.64 -1.80 -13.07
N MET A 491 3.50 -1.62 -13.72
CA MET A 491 2.20 -1.49 -13.07
C MET A 491 1.20 -2.46 -13.70
N THR A 492 0.34 -3.07 -12.89
CA THR A 492 -0.88 -3.76 -13.31
C THR A 492 -2.04 -3.37 -12.40
N GLY A 493 -3.25 -3.50 -12.91
CA GLY A 493 -4.46 -3.58 -12.08
C GLY A 493 -5.65 -4.10 -12.86
N TYR A 494 -6.74 -4.37 -12.15
CA TYR A 494 -8.00 -4.88 -12.68
C TYR A 494 -9.13 -3.88 -12.41
N SER A 495 -10.09 -3.70 -13.33
CA SER A 495 -11.22 -2.78 -13.15
C SER A 495 -10.75 -1.37 -12.78
N MET A 496 -11.19 -0.79 -11.66
CA MET A 496 -10.68 0.46 -11.06
C MET A 496 -9.13 0.52 -10.98
N GLY A 497 -8.45 -0.58 -10.62
CA GLY A 497 -6.99 -0.67 -10.63
C GLY A 497 -6.40 -0.67 -12.04
N GLY A 498 -7.16 -1.13 -13.03
CA GLY A 498 -6.84 -1.03 -14.45
C GLY A 498 -6.97 0.41 -14.96
N TRP A 499 -8.05 1.12 -14.57
CA TRP A 499 -8.16 2.58 -14.74
C TRP A 499 -6.97 3.30 -14.12
N ALA A 500 -6.51 2.88 -12.93
CA ALA A 500 -5.36 3.48 -12.27
C ALA A 500 -4.05 3.26 -13.05
N GLY A 501 -3.94 2.17 -13.82
CA GLY A 501 -2.90 1.96 -14.83
C GLY A 501 -2.88 3.05 -15.92
N TYR A 502 -4.05 3.51 -16.37
CA TYR A 502 -4.14 4.66 -17.26
C TYR A 502 -3.88 5.98 -16.53
N HIS A 503 -4.55 6.27 -15.40
CA HIS A 503 -4.39 7.53 -14.67
C HIS A 503 -2.95 7.79 -14.23
N LEU A 504 -2.39 6.88 -13.44
CA LEU A 504 -1.02 7.02 -12.90
C LEU A 504 0.01 6.88 -14.02
N GLY A 505 -0.19 5.95 -14.95
CA GLY A 505 0.73 5.69 -16.05
C GLY A 505 0.82 6.82 -17.07
N LEU A 506 -0.31 7.40 -17.48
CA LEU A 506 -0.34 8.51 -18.43
C LEU A 506 0.00 9.85 -17.74
N SER A 507 -0.38 10.07 -16.49
CA SER A 507 0.01 11.28 -15.74
C SER A 507 1.50 11.31 -15.40
N HIS A 508 2.14 10.14 -15.25
CA HIS A 508 3.56 10.00 -14.90
C HIS A 508 4.31 9.04 -15.83
N PRO A 509 4.36 9.33 -17.15
CA PRO A 509 4.79 8.38 -18.19
C PRO A 509 6.31 8.16 -18.20
N ASP A 510 7.06 8.88 -17.37
CA ASP A 510 8.49 8.77 -17.17
C ASP A 510 8.89 7.88 -15.98
N LEU A 511 7.96 7.51 -15.10
CA LEU A 511 8.26 6.71 -13.90
C LEU A 511 8.20 5.20 -14.12
N TYR A 512 7.50 4.74 -15.16
CA TYR A 512 7.23 3.33 -15.42
C TYR A 512 7.96 2.80 -16.65
N ALA A 513 8.17 1.48 -16.68
CA ALA A 513 8.81 0.77 -17.79
C ALA A 513 7.80 0.14 -18.76
N GLU A 514 6.65 -0.29 -18.24
CA GLU A 514 5.53 -0.91 -18.97
C GLU A 514 4.30 -0.91 -18.05
N VAL A 515 3.09 -0.76 -18.60
CA VAL A 515 1.82 -0.85 -17.86
C VAL A 515 0.97 -1.99 -18.42
N VAL A 516 0.29 -2.71 -17.53
CA VAL A 516 -0.73 -3.71 -17.83
C VAL A 516 -2.08 -3.20 -17.33
N VAL A 517 -3.12 -3.34 -18.15
CA VAL A 517 -4.51 -3.01 -17.82
C VAL A 517 -5.36 -4.24 -18.10
N LEU A 518 -6.09 -4.70 -17.09
CA LEU A 518 -6.99 -5.85 -17.16
C LEU A 518 -8.42 -5.34 -16.88
N ALA A 519 -9.37 -5.57 -17.79
CA ALA A 519 -10.77 -5.12 -17.63
C ALA A 519 -10.91 -3.65 -17.18
N GLY A 520 -9.98 -2.76 -17.57
CA GLY A 520 -9.83 -1.45 -16.94
C GLY A 520 -10.51 -0.34 -17.75
N PRO A 521 -11.43 0.44 -17.16
CA PRO A 521 -12.14 1.46 -17.91
C PRO A 521 -11.21 2.64 -18.22
N PRO A 522 -11.32 3.26 -19.40
CA PRO A 522 -10.56 4.45 -19.77
C PRO A 522 -11.09 5.74 -19.13
N GLN A 523 -12.16 5.65 -18.33
CA GLN A 523 -12.77 6.75 -17.58
C GLN A 523 -13.21 6.28 -16.19
N CYS A 524 -13.32 7.21 -15.24
CA CYS A 524 -13.80 6.93 -13.89
C CYS A 524 -15.32 6.67 -13.91
N GLY A 525 -15.75 5.45 -13.56
CA GLY A 525 -17.10 4.94 -13.77
C GLY A 525 -17.26 4.14 -15.08
N VAL A 526 -18.50 4.05 -15.57
CA VAL A 526 -18.93 3.22 -16.70
C VAL A 526 -19.25 4.10 -17.92
N SER A 527 -18.51 3.90 -19.02
CA SER A 527 -18.71 4.56 -20.32
C SER A 527 -18.99 3.52 -21.41
N LEU A 528 -19.82 3.86 -22.40
CA LEU A 528 -20.10 3.01 -23.55
C LEU A 528 -19.16 3.28 -24.73
N ASP A 529 -18.98 4.55 -25.09
CA ASP A 529 -18.44 4.97 -26.39
C ASP A 529 -17.45 6.16 -26.32
N ALA A 530 -16.72 6.27 -25.21
CA ALA A 530 -15.71 7.29 -24.90
C ALA A 530 -16.23 8.70 -24.61
N ASP A 531 -17.22 9.14 -25.36
CA ASP A 531 -17.79 10.48 -25.25
C ASP A 531 -19.08 10.47 -24.37
N GLN A 532 -19.76 9.32 -24.23
CA GLN A 532 -20.81 9.10 -23.23
C GLN A 532 -20.30 8.38 -21.98
N LEU A 533 -20.20 9.12 -20.86
CA LEU A 533 -20.13 8.56 -19.51
C LEU A 533 -21.57 8.26 -19.05
N VAL A 534 -21.90 6.98 -18.85
CA VAL A 534 -23.27 6.52 -18.55
C VAL A 534 -23.53 6.49 -17.04
N SER A 535 -22.55 6.03 -16.26
CA SER A 535 -22.60 6.08 -14.80
C SER A 535 -21.24 6.51 -14.26
N PRO A 536 -21.03 7.77 -13.83
CA PRO A 536 -19.83 8.14 -13.10
C PRO A 536 -19.77 7.36 -11.78
N ALA A 537 -18.58 7.00 -11.33
CA ALA A 537 -18.48 6.30 -10.03
C ALA A 537 -18.88 7.21 -8.86
N PHE A 538 -18.38 8.45 -8.88
CA PHE A 538 -18.77 9.54 -7.99
C PHE A 538 -18.62 10.90 -8.70
N GLY A 539 -18.95 12.00 -8.01
CA GLY A 539 -18.90 13.34 -8.58
C GLY A 539 -17.50 13.97 -8.68
N GLY A 540 -17.45 15.30 -8.85
CA GLY A 540 -16.21 16.08 -8.76
C GLY A 540 -15.16 15.71 -9.81
N ARG A 541 -13.98 15.26 -9.36
CA ARG A 541 -12.86 14.93 -10.28
C ARG A 541 -13.14 13.70 -11.13
N CYS A 542 -13.90 12.72 -10.64
CA CYS A 542 -14.27 11.53 -11.40
C CYS A 542 -15.05 11.91 -12.68
N THR A 543 -16.10 12.74 -12.56
CA THR A 543 -16.87 13.24 -13.72
C THR A 543 -16.11 14.24 -14.60
N THR A 544 -15.40 15.19 -14.00
CA THR A 544 -14.82 16.33 -14.77
C THR A 544 -13.44 16.05 -15.37
N ASP A 545 -12.65 15.17 -14.75
CA ASP A 545 -11.24 14.97 -15.07
C ASP A 545 -10.80 13.48 -15.05
N GLY A 546 -11.69 12.55 -14.68
CA GLY A 546 -11.37 11.12 -14.54
C GLY A 546 -11.19 10.35 -15.86
N THR A 547 -11.00 11.04 -16.99
CA THR A 547 -10.92 10.43 -18.32
C THR A 547 -9.51 10.48 -18.92
N ALA A 548 -9.02 9.29 -19.31
CA ALA A 548 -7.68 9.05 -19.84
C ALA A 548 -7.57 9.26 -21.36
N TYR A 549 -8.69 9.34 -22.08
CA TYR A 549 -8.71 9.40 -23.55
C TYR A 549 -7.92 10.56 -24.16
N ASP A 550 -7.80 11.69 -23.46
CA ASP A 550 -7.05 12.88 -23.91
C ASP A 550 -5.55 12.81 -23.56
N LEU A 551 -5.16 11.86 -22.70
CA LEU A 551 -3.81 11.69 -22.18
C LEU A 551 -3.01 10.61 -22.92
N VAL A 552 -3.64 9.88 -23.87
CA VAL A 552 -3.07 8.75 -24.61
C VAL A 552 -1.71 9.07 -25.24
N GLY A 553 -1.50 10.29 -25.75
CA GLY A 553 -0.22 10.72 -26.35
C GLY A 553 1.00 10.58 -25.41
N ASN A 554 0.77 10.62 -24.09
CA ASN A 554 1.80 10.48 -23.06
C ASN A 554 2.46 9.09 -23.08
N ALA A 555 1.76 8.05 -23.55
CA ALA A 555 2.28 6.70 -23.68
C ALA A 555 3.38 6.54 -24.75
N ARG A 556 3.80 7.61 -25.43
CA ARG A 556 4.85 7.58 -26.48
C ARG A 556 6.07 6.73 -26.07
N TRP A 557 6.58 6.91 -24.84
CA TRP A 557 7.74 6.15 -24.37
C TRP A 557 7.41 5.04 -23.37
N LEU A 558 6.17 4.96 -22.90
CA LEU A 558 5.64 3.96 -21.96
C LEU A 558 4.71 2.96 -22.68
N PRO A 559 5.16 1.72 -22.96
CA PRO A 559 4.31 0.72 -23.62
C PRO A 559 3.20 0.19 -22.70
N TYR A 560 2.06 -0.17 -23.31
CA TYR A 560 0.87 -0.70 -22.62
C TYR A 560 0.54 -2.13 -23.05
N ARG A 561 -0.09 -2.89 -22.15
CA ARG A 561 -0.68 -4.23 -22.41
C ARG A 561 -2.10 -4.22 -21.90
N ILE A 562 -3.07 -4.33 -22.79
CA ILE A 562 -4.50 -4.20 -22.48
C ILE A 562 -5.16 -5.56 -22.72
N GLY A 563 -5.89 -6.07 -21.72
CA GLY A 563 -6.63 -7.33 -21.78
C GLY A 563 -8.08 -7.11 -21.39
N GLN A 564 -9.01 -7.40 -22.31
CA GLN A 564 -10.43 -7.03 -22.16
C GLN A 564 -11.36 -8.18 -22.54
N GLY A 565 -12.34 -8.46 -21.68
CA GLY A 565 -13.48 -9.34 -21.99
C GLY A 565 -14.45 -8.69 -22.96
N THR A 566 -14.94 -9.43 -23.95
CA THR A 566 -15.93 -8.92 -24.92
C THR A 566 -17.36 -8.99 -24.39
N LEU A 567 -17.61 -9.80 -23.34
CA LEU A 567 -18.89 -9.84 -22.62
C LEU A 567 -18.85 -8.99 -21.34
N ASP A 568 -17.85 -8.11 -21.20
CA ASP A 568 -17.67 -7.23 -20.04
C ASP A 568 -18.82 -6.20 -19.94
N GLN A 569 -19.61 -6.39 -18.90
CA GLN A 569 -20.86 -5.73 -18.55
C GLN A 569 -20.69 -4.53 -17.60
N LEU A 570 -19.52 -4.38 -16.96
CA LEU A 570 -19.22 -3.26 -16.05
C LEU A 570 -18.20 -2.29 -16.66
N VAL A 571 -17.36 -2.77 -17.57
CA VAL A 571 -16.43 -1.99 -18.39
C VAL A 571 -16.69 -2.36 -19.87
N PRO A 572 -17.69 -1.70 -20.51
CA PRO A 572 -18.11 -2.04 -21.86
C PRO A 572 -16.96 -2.09 -22.86
N PHE A 573 -16.82 -3.24 -23.52
CA PHE A 573 -15.73 -3.55 -24.45
C PHE A 573 -15.47 -2.46 -25.49
N THR A 574 -16.53 -1.82 -25.99
CA THR A 574 -16.50 -0.72 -26.96
C THR A 574 -15.67 0.48 -26.51
N SER A 575 -15.80 0.88 -25.24
CA SER A 575 -15.02 1.99 -24.67
C SER A 575 -13.51 1.69 -24.68
N VAL A 576 -13.13 0.48 -24.30
CA VAL A 576 -11.74 0.01 -24.29
C VAL A 576 -11.22 -0.17 -25.71
N GLU A 577 -12.02 -0.67 -26.65
CA GLU A 577 -11.61 -0.79 -28.05
C GLU A 577 -11.37 0.56 -28.72
N GLN A 578 -12.20 1.58 -28.44
CA GLN A 578 -11.92 2.95 -28.88
C GLN A 578 -10.67 3.54 -28.23
N HIS A 579 -10.40 3.23 -26.95
CA HIS A 579 -9.17 3.65 -26.29
C HIS A 579 -7.93 3.03 -26.96
N VAL A 580 -7.99 1.74 -27.29
CA VAL A 580 -6.99 1.05 -28.11
C VAL A 580 -6.90 1.64 -29.52
N GLY A 581 -8.02 2.08 -30.10
CA GLY A 581 -8.08 2.85 -31.35
C GLY A 581 -7.22 4.11 -31.28
N ARG A 582 -7.44 4.97 -30.27
CA ARG A 582 -6.61 6.17 -30.04
C ARG A 582 -5.13 5.83 -29.86
N PHE A 583 -4.79 4.66 -29.28
CA PHE A 583 -3.42 4.14 -29.22
C PHE A 583 -2.86 3.73 -30.60
N ALA A 584 -3.67 3.08 -31.45
CA ALA A 584 -3.29 2.66 -32.79
C ALA A 584 -3.11 3.85 -33.75
N ASP A 585 -4.04 4.81 -33.75
CA ASP A 585 -4.01 6.02 -34.57
C ASP A 585 -2.80 6.91 -34.26
N ALA A 586 -2.45 7.03 -32.97
CA ALA A 586 -1.23 7.71 -32.52
C ALA A 586 0.05 6.87 -32.74
N GLY A 587 -0.06 5.66 -33.30
CA GLY A 587 1.06 4.77 -33.60
C GLY A 587 1.81 4.28 -32.35
N LEU A 588 1.13 4.20 -31.20
CA LEU A 588 1.74 3.94 -29.89
C LEU A 588 1.97 2.44 -29.67
N ARG A 589 3.04 2.12 -28.92
CA ARG A 589 3.44 0.73 -28.66
C ARG A 589 2.52 0.08 -27.63
N HIS A 590 1.70 -0.85 -28.07
CA HIS A 590 0.73 -1.53 -27.22
C HIS A 590 0.52 -3.00 -27.63
N ARG A 591 0.15 -3.86 -26.68
CA ARG A 591 -0.51 -5.14 -26.94
C ARG A 591 -1.98 -5.00 -26.57
N PHE A 592 -2.87 -5.49 -27.41
CA PHE A 592 -4.28 -5.70 -27.06
C PHE A 592 -4.61 -7.20 -27.13
N VAL A 593 -5.30 -7.71 -26.11
CA VAL A 593 -5.85 -9.07 -26.08
C VAL A 593 -7.34 -8.97 -25.83
N ARG A 594 -8.13 -9.34 -26.83
CA ARG A 594 -9.58 -9.49 -26.74
C ARG A 594 -9.88 -10.90 -26.25
N TYR A 595 -10.77 -11.06 -25.28
CA TYR A 595 -11.19 -12.35 -24.73
C TYR A 595 -12.70 -12.54 -25.04
N PRO A 596 -13.08 -13.24 -26.13
CA PRO A 596 -14.43 -13.15 -26.69
C PRO A 596 -15.59 -13.66 -25.82
N ALA A 597 -15.30 -14.48 -24.81
CA ALA A 597 -16.30 -15.16 -23.98
C ALA A 597 -16.27 -14.74 -22.50
N GLU A 598 -15.41 -13.79 -22.13
CA GLU A 598 -15.17 -13.42 -20.73
C GLU A 598 -15.94 -12.15 -20.36
N ASP A 599 -16.57 -12.17 -19.18
CA ASP A 599 -17.26 -11.06 -18.51
C ASP A 599 -16.35 -10.35 -17.49
N HIS A 600 -16.87 -9.37 -16.73
CA HIS A 600 -16.09 -8.60 -15.77
C HIS A 600 -15.71 -9.32 -14.48
N LEU A 601 -16.48 -10.32 -14.05
CA LEU A 601 -16.43 -10.87 -12.69
C LEU A 601 -15.84 -12.28 -12.66
N ILE A 602 -16.22 -13.18 -13.58
CA ILE A 602 -15.58 -14.49 -13.69
C ILE A 602 -14.11 -14.32 -14.11
N PHE A 603 -13.82 -13.43 -15.06
CA PHE A 603 -12.47 -13.15 -15.53
C PHE A 603 -11.52 -12.66 -14.41
N ALA A 604 -12.05 -11.91 -13.44
CA ALA A 604 -11.30 -11.45 -12.27
C ALA A 604 -10.82 -12.60 -11.36
N VAL A 605 -11.70 -13.58 -11.11
CA VAL A 605 -11.43 -14.71 -10.19
C VAL A 605 -10.72 -15.89 -10.86
N GLN A 606 -10.81 -16.04 -12.18
CA GLN A 606 -10.10 -17.09 -12.93
C GLN A 606 -8.57 -16.99 -12.83
N ASP A 607 -8.04 -15.76 -12.74
CA ASP A 607 -6.61 -15.44 -12.68
C ASP A 607 -5.76 -15.88 -13.91
N ARG A 608 -6.40 -16.03 -15.08
CA ARG A 608 -5.81 -16.61 -16.31
C ARG A 608 -5.18 -15.59 -17.26
N PHE A 609 -4.62 -14.50 -16.73
CA PHE A 609 -4.10 -13.35 -17.50
C PHE A 609 -2.82 -13.61 -18.35
N ALA A 610 -2.38 -14.86 -18.50
CA ALA A 610 -1.09 -15.19 -19.13
C ALA A 610 -0.95 -14.66 -20.59
N THR A 611 -2.02 -14.61 -21.38
CA THR A 611 -1.96 -14.17 -22.80
C THR A 611 -1.58 -12.69 -22.97
N VAL A 612 -2.13 -11.81 -22.13
CA VAL A 612 -1.76 -10.37 -22.12
C VAL A 612 -0.39 -10.15 -21.47
N LEU A 613 -0.01 -10.98 -20.50
CA LEU A 613 1.27 -10.94 -19.80
C LEU A 613 2.43 -11.63 -20.55
N ASP A 614 2.18 -12.39 -21.61
CA ASP A 614 3.19 -13.14 -22.35
C ASP A 614 4.37 -12.25 -22.82
N GLY A 615 5.60 -12.64 -22.47
CA GLY A 615 6.80 -11.85 -22.73
C GLY A 615 7.03 -10.64 -21.81
N LEU A 616 6.20 -10.41 -20.77
CA LEU A 616 6.41 -9.36 -19.76
C LEU A 616 7.63 -9.68 -18.86
N GLY A 617 8.83 -9.34 -19.34
CA GLY A 617 10.07 -9.49 -18.60
C GLY A 617 10.24 -8.45 -17.49
N THR A 618 11.48 -7.98 -17.33
CA THR A 618 11.84 -6.86 -16.44
C THR A 618 12.30 -5.65 -17.28
N PRO A 619 11.38 -4.99 -18.03
CA PRO A 619 11.69 -3.89 -18.93
C PRO A 619 12.36 -2.73 -18.19
N ARG A 620 13.05 -1.85 -18.93
CA ARG A 620 13.62 -0.61 -18.40
C ARG A 620 12.89 0.60 -18.95
N ARG A 621 12.56 1.57 -18.10
CA ARG A 621 11.91 2.82 -18.48
C ARG A 621 12.78 3.67 -19.42
N THR A 622 12.13 4.47 -20.25
CA THR A 622 12.82 5.47 -21.08
C THR A 622 13.05 6.72 -20.23
N THR A 623 14.31 7.12 -20.00
CA THR A 623 14.62 8.27 -19.11
C THR A 623 14.98 9.57 -19.83
N ARG A 624 15.49 9.51 -21.07
CA ARG A 624 15.95 10.68 -21.82
C ARG A 624 15.56 10.59 -23.31
N PRO A 625 14.26 10.58 -23.63
CA PRO A 625 13.79 10.51 -25.02
C PRO A 625 14.09 11.82 -25.76
N ARG A 626 14.33 11.75 -27.07
CA ARG A 626 14.62 12.93 -27.91
C ARG A 626 13.44 13.92 -27.95
N SER A 627 12.22 13.40 -27.97
CA SER A 627 10.99 14.17 -27.88
C SER A 627 10.14 13.73 -26.68
N VAL A 628 9.46 14.68 -26.07
CA VAL A 628 8.42 14.50 -25.05
C VAL A 628 7.13 15.08 -25.64
N ASP A 629 6.03 14.36 -25.49
CA ASP A 629 4.67 14.85 -25.68
C ASP A 629 3.94 14.49 -24.39
N HIS A 630 3.40 15.48 -23.69
CA HIS A 630 2.78 15.29 -22.39
C HIS A 630 1.66 16.30 -22.17
N THR A 631 0.43 15.80 -22.15
CA THR A 631 -0.79 16.49 -21.73
C THR A 631 -1.09 16.14 -20.26
N TRP A 632 -1.61 17.07 -19.46
CA TRP A 632 -2.12 16.75 -18.12
C TRP A 632 -3.33 17.61 -17.73
N ARG A 633 -4.06 17.18 -16.69
CA ARG A 633 -5.25 17.84 -16.13
C ARG A 633 -4.87 18.67 -14.89
N PRO A 634 -4.73 20.00 -14.97
CA PRO A 634 -4.14 20.80 -13.90
C PRO A 634 -5.03 20.96 -12.66
N HIS A 635 -6.28 20.50 -12.73
CA HIS A 635 -7.22 20.40 -11.60
C HIS A 635 -6.96 19.16 -10.71
N LEU A 636 -6.26 18.13 -11.21
CA LEU A 636 -5.82 16.97 -10.42
C LEU A 636 -4.58 17.30 -9.54
N ASP A 637 -3.86 18.39 -9.80
CA ASP A 637 -2.65 18.83 -9.06
C ASP A 637 -2.96 19.32 -7.60
N ARG A 638 -3.29 18.39 -6.70
CA ARG A 638 -3.53 18.62 -5.25
C ARG A 638 -2.22 18.77 -4.47
N ARG A 639 -1.74 20.01 -4.36
CA ARG A 639 -0.50 20.36 -3.60
C ARG A 639 -0.57 20.10 -2.10
N ASP A 640 -1.77 20.13 -1.54
CA ASP A 640 -2.09 19.86 -0.14
C ASP A 640 -1.87 18.39 0.24
N LEU A 641 -2.18 17.48 -0.69
CA LEU A 641 -1.88 16.05 -0.59
C LEU A 641 -0.43 15.75 -1.03
N GLY A 642 0.06 16.51 -2.00
CA GLY A 642 1.42 16.42 -2.57
C GLY A 642 1.48 15.59 -3.85
N ILE A 643 0.38 15.53 -4.61
CA ILE A 643 0.18 14.70 -5.80
C ILE A 643 0.08 15.55 -7.09
N GLY A 644 -0.15 14.90 -8.24
CA GLY A 644 -0.27 15.53 -9.56
C GLY A 644 1.05 15.73 -10.30
N ALA A 645 0.96 16.29 -11.52
CA ALA A 645 2.03 16.29 -12.51
C ALA A 645 3.28 17.07 -12.05
N THR A 646 4.38 16.34 -11.87
CA THR A 646 5.66 16.87 -11.37
C THR A 646 6.77 16.89 -12.41
N THR A 647 6.88 15.85 -13.23
CA THR A 647 7.91 15.68 -14.27
C THR A 647 7.36 15.03 -15.54
N ALA A 648 8.09 15.24 -16.63
CA ALA A 648 8.00 14.47 -17.86
C ALA A 648 9.41 14.30 -18.45
N TYR A 649 10.11 13.24 -18.00
CA TYR A 649 11.46 12.82 -18.40
C TYR A 649 12.57 13.80 -18.03
N TRP A 650 12.80 14.83 -18.86
CA TRP A 650 13.78 15.91 -18.64
C TRP A 650 13.11 17.29 -18.48
N LEU A 651 11.77 17.29 -18.41
CA LEU A 651 10.94 18.41 -17.99
C LEU A 651 10.51 18.23 -16.53
N SER A 652 10.40 19.32 -15.79
CA SER A 652 9.95 19.34 -14.39
C SER A 652 9.26 20.65 -14.02
N GLU A 653 8.65 20.72 -12.83
CA GLU A 653 7.98 21.92 -12.32
C GLU A 653 6.86 22.46 -13.24
N LEU A 654 6.19 21.55 -13.97
CA LEU A 654 5.12 21.84 -14.94
C LEU A 654 3.94 22.57 -14.28
N ARG A 655 3.49 23.71 -14.80
CA ARG A 655 2.31 24.44 -14.31
C ARG A 655 1.55 25.06 -15.47
N ALA A 656 0.24 24.80 -15.52
CA ALA A 656 -0.69 25.40 -16.46
C ALA A 656 -1.06 26.85 -16.09
N ALA A 657 -1.77 27.54 -16.98
CA ALA A 657 -2.30 28.88 -16.77
C ALA A 657 -3.71 28.82 -16.16
N ASP A 658 -4.58 27.99 -16.74
CA ASP A 658 -5.85 27.55 -16.17
C ASP A 658 -5.63 26.33 -15.25
N ARG A 659 -6.56 26.16 -14.30
CA ARG A 659 -6.66 25.00 -13.39
C ARG A 659 -8.11 24.63 -13.07
N GLY A 660 -9.08 25.11 -13.85
CA GLY A 660 -10.49 24.73 -13.72
C GLY A 660 -10.74 23.26 -14.05
N PRO A 661 -11.87 22.68 -13.59
CA PRO A 661 -12.23 21.30 -13.93
C PRO A 661 -12.30 21.08 -15.44
N GLY A 662 -11.81 19.93 -15.91
CA GLY A 662 -11.77 19.58 -17.34
C GLY A 662 -10.68 20.30 -18.15
N SER A 663 -9.95 21.27 -17.58
CA SER A 663 -8.86 21.96 -18.30
C SER A 663 -7.70 21.02 -18.62
N LEU A 664 -7.07 21.24 -19.77
CA LEU A 664 -5.89 20.51 -20.25
C LEU A 664 -4.76 21.50 -20.54
N ALA A 665 -3.54 21.14 -20.13
CA ALA A 665 -2.32 21.80 -20.56
C ALA A 665 -1.38 20.76 -21.19
N ARG A 666 -0.58 21.18 -22.18
CA ARG A 666 0.29 20.28 -22.95
C ARG A 666 1.64 20.89 -23.28
N VAL A 667 2.68 20.07 -23.16
CA VAL A 667 4.04 20.38 -23.61
C VAL A 667 4.51 19.37 -24.63
N ARG A 668 4.82 19.86 -25.84
CA ARG A 668 5.53 19.13 -26.89
C ARG A 668 6.95 19.67 -26.98
N ALA A 669 7.92 18.88 -26.53
CA ALA A 669 9.31 19.30 -26.38
C ALA A 669 10.26 18.39 -27.15
N THR A 670 11.17 18.94 -27.96
CA THR A 670 12.19 18.17 -28.69
C THR A 670 13.58 18.76 -28.50
N SER A 671 14.47 18.01 -27.84
CA SER A 671 15.90 18.33 -27.82
C SER A 671 16.60 17.63 -28.97
N GLU A 672 16.98 18.39 -30.00
CA GLU A 672 17.74 17.87 -31.13
C GLU A 672 19.17 17.42 -30.72
N ALA A 673 19.61 17.74 -29.50
CA ALA A 673 20.90 17.30 -28.96
C ALA A 673 20.88 15.86 -28.45
N LEU A 674 19.71 15.29 -28.15
CA LEU A 674 19.55 13.87 -27.84
C LEU A 674 19.57 13.03 -29.12
N PRO A 675 20.21 11.84 -29.11
CA PRO A 675 20.10 10.90 -30.22
C PRO A 675 18.66 10.40 -30.32
N GLY A 676 18.24 10.06 -31.53
CA GLY A 676 16.92 9.46 -31.79
C GLY A 676 16.87 8.94 -33.21
N HIS A 677 15.84 8.15 -33.49
CA HIS A 677 15.62 7.53 -34.78
C HIS A 677 14.21 7.83 -35.28
N GLU A 678 14.02 7.69 -36.58
CA GLU A 678 12.68 7.46 -37.13
C GLU A 678 12.14 6.12 -36.63
N HIS A 679 10.81 6.01 -36.54
CA HIS A 679 10.14 4.82 -36.07
C HIS A 679 9.02 4.48 -37.06
N GLN A 680 9.12 3.31 -37.68
CA GLN A 680 8.02 2.74 -38.43
C GLN A 680 7.13 1.96 -37.48
N VAL A 681 5.83 2.28 -37.45
CA VAL A 681 4.83 1.49 -36.73
C VAL A 681 4.68 0.14 -37.42
N VAL A 682 4.71 -0.95 -36.65
CA VAL A 682 4.54 -2.32 -37.13
C VAL A 682 3.54 -3.03 -36.24
N THR A 683 2.36 -3.31 -36.78
CA THR A 683 1.30 -4.07 -36.11
C THR A 683 1.28 -5.51 -36.63
N THR A 684 1.13 -6.47 -35.73
CA THR A 684 1.04 -7.90 -36.03
C THR A 684 -0.16 -8.54 -35.33
N GLY A 685 -0.70 -9.60 -35.95
CA GLY A 685 -2.00 -10.17 -35.62
C GLY A 685 -3.10 -9.65 -36.58
N PRO A 686 -4.39 -9.95 -36.30
CA PRO A 686 -4.88 -10.70 -35.16
C PRO A 686 -4.33 -12.13 -35.11
N THR A 687 -3.95 -12.59 -33.91
CA THR A 687 -3.43 -13.94 -33.66
C THR A 687 -4.34 -14.64 -32.66
N PRO A 688 -5.06 -15.71 -33.05
CA PRO A 688 -5.82 -16.54 -32.13
C PRO A 688 -4.93 -17.22 -31.10
N VAL A 689 -5.41 -17.33 -29.87
CA VAL A 689 -4.80 -18.04 -28.75
C VAL A 689 -5.87 -18.91 -28.10
N ALA A 690 -5.57 -20.19 -27.87
CA ALA A 690 -6.55 -21.16 -27.37
C ALA A 690 -6.43 -21.45 -25.86
N SER A 691 -5.37 -21.00 -25.19
CA SER A 691 -5.04 -21.35 -23.81
C SER A 691 -4.16 -20.25 -23.18
N PRO A 692 -4.33 -19.90 -21.88
CA PRO A 692 -5.23 -20.52 -20.89
C PRO A 692 -6.71 -20.19 -21.07
N LEU A 693 -7.03 -19.22 -21.94
CA LEU A 693 -8.38 -18.85 -22.37
C LEU A 693 -8.39 -18.60 -23.88
N PRO A 694 -9.54 -18.80 -24.57
CA PRO A 694 -9.74 -18.35 -25.93
C PRO A 694 -9.60 -16.82 -26.05
N ALA A 695 -8.69 -16.36 -26.90
CA ALA A 695 -8.38 -14.94 -27.05
C ALA A 695 -7.88 -14.59 -28.45
N VAL A 696 -7.92 -13.30 -28.79
CA VAL A 696 -7.34 -12.74 -30.02
C VAL A 696 -6.36 -11.63 -29.65
N ARG A 697 -5.09 -11.81 -30.02
CA ARG A 697 -4.00 -10.88 -29.73
C ARG A 697 -3.63 -10.01 -30.93
N THR A 698 -3.38 -8.73 -30.67
CA THR A 698 -2.75 -7.80 -31.61
C THR A 698 -1.57 -7.13 -30.88
N ASP A 699 -0.41 -7.04 -31.53
CA ASP A 699 0.80 -6.39 -31.01
C ASP A 699 1.19 -5.23 -31.94
N THR A 700 1.26 -4.00 -31.42
CA THR A 700 1.75 -2.81 -32.14
C THR A 700 3.09 -2.38 -31.58
N THR A 701 4.11 -2.34 -32.44
CA THR A 701 5.52 -2.12 -32.08
C THR A 701 6.18 -1.07 -32.98
N TRP A 702 7.42 -0.70 -32.68
CA TRP A 702 8.23 0.18 -33.54
C TRP A 702 9.44 -0.54 -34.10
N ARG A 703 9.62 -0.46 -35.42
CA ARG A 703 10.89 -0.78 -36.09
C ARG A 703 11.73 0.49 -36.19
N THR A 704 12.97 0.41 -35.69
CA THR A 704 13.95 1.52 -35.75
C THR A 704 14.35 1.81 -37.20
N GLY A 705 14.20 3.07 -37.61
CA GLY A 705 14.61 3.58 -38.92
C GLY A 705 15.90 4.44 -38.85
N ALA A 706 16.02 5.39 -39.78
CA ALA A 706 17.19 6.24 -39.91
C ALA A 706 17.48 7.07 -38.64
N ALA A 707 18.75 7.39 -38.41
CA ALA A 707 19.18 8.22 -37.28
C ALA A 707 18.86 9.70 -37.55
N LEU A 708 18.18 10.35 -36.60
CA LEU A 708 17.77 11.75 -36.72
C LEU A 708 18.96 12.71 -36.50
N PRO A 709 19.15 13.75 -37.33
CA PRO A 709 20.26 14.69 -37.20
C PRO A 709 20.36 15.33 -35.81
N GLN A 710 21.54 15.26 -35.19
CA GLN A 710 21.79 15.91 -33.90
C GLN A 710 22.23 17.36 -34.07
N ARG A 711 21.61 18.28 -33.32
CA ARG A 711 21.90 19.71 -33.33
C ARG A 711 21.76 20.29 -31.92
N GLN A 712 22.52 21.32 -31.58
CA GLN A 712 22.39 22.02 -30.29
C GLN A 712 21.18 22.97 -30.31
N ARG A 713 19.97 22.38 -30.33
CA ARG A 713 18.69 23.06 -30.42
C ARG A 713 17.63 22.38 -29.54
N LEU A 714 16.83 23.20 -28.86
CA LEU A 714 15.57 22.82 -28.22
C LEU A 714 14.41 23.47 -28.97
N VAL A 715 13.32 22.72 -29.16
CA VAL A 715 12.01 23.24 -29.55
C VAL A 715 11.02 22.91 -28.45
N LEU A 716 10.22 23.89 -28.04
CA LEU A 716 9.07 23.75 -27.16
C LEU A 716 7.85 24.33 -27.89
N ASP A 717 6.80 23.53 -28.00
CA ASP A 717 5.45 23.92 -28.41
C ASP A 717 4.55 23.71 -27.18
N LEU A 718 3.89 24.78 -26.72
CA LEU A 718 3.23 24.87 -25.42
C LEU A 718 1.77 25.31 -25.57
N GLU A 719 0.87 24.56 -24.95
CA GLU A 719 -0.59 24.80 -24.92
C GLU A 719 -1.03 24.89 -23.45
N ASP A 720 -1.62 26.01 -23.07
CA ASP A 720 -1.94 26.46 -21.71
C ASP A 720 -0.78 26.41 -20.67
N VAL A 721 0.48 26.23 -21.08
CA VAL A 721 1.59 26.14 -20.12
C VAL A 721 2.03 27.52 -19.63
N ARG A 722 1.90 27.79 -18.32
CA ARG A 722 2.41 29.01 -17.67
C ARG A 722 3.87 28.89 -17.20
N ARG A 723 4.32 27.68 -16.84
CA ARG A 723 5.70 27.42 -16.43
C ARG A 723 6.13 25.98 -16.68
N LEU A 724 7.40 25.81 -17.07
CA LEU A 724 8.13 24.54 -16.98
C LEU A 724 9.62 24.78 -16.69
N THR A 725 10.31 23.74 -16.22
CA THR A 725 11.77 23.69 -16.07
C THR A 725 12.35 22.59 -16.96
N VAL A 726 13.49 22.87 -17.61
CA VAL A 726 14.23 21.95 -18.50
C VAL A 726 15.60 21.66 -17.88
N ASP A 727 15.91 20.39 -17.61
CA ASP A 727 17.28 19.98 -17.30
C ASP A 727 18.11 19.91 -18.59
N LEU A 728 18.99 20.91 -18.77
CA LEU A 728 19.91 20.99 -19.90
C LEU A 728 20.86 19.78 -19.99
N ARG A 729 21.26 19.20 -18.85
CA ARG A 729 22.15 18.02 -18.80
C ARG A 729 21.41 16.77 -19.27
N ALA A 730 20.19 16.51 -18.79
CA ALA A 730 19.37 15.40 -19.27
C ALA A 730 18.99 15.57 -20.75
N ALA A 731 18.67 16.80 -21.18
CA ALA A 731 18.40 17.15 -22.58
C ALA A 731 19.66 17.18 -23.48
N ARG A 732 20.87 16.96 -22.94
CA ARG A 732 22.19 17.07 -23.64
C ARG A 732 22.49 18.42 -24.30
N LEU A 733 21.84 19.49 -23.85
CA LEU A 733 22.04 20.86 -24.33
C LEU A 733 23.31 21.46 -23.68
N ARG A 734 24.05 22.23 -24.47
CA ARG A 734 25.30 22.92 -24.07
C ARG A 734 25.13 24.43 -24.13
N CYS A 735 26.10 25.17 -23.59
CA CYS A 735 26.16 26.64 -23.70
C CYS A 735 26.10 27.08 -25.18
N GLY A 736 25.40 28.18 -25.47
CA GLY A 736 25.16 28.68 -26.83
C GLY A 736 24.04 27.97 -27.61
N ALA A 737 23.51 26.83 -27.14
CA ALA A 737 22.44 26.08 -27.81
C ALA A 737 21.18 26.93 -28.04
N ARG A 738 20.53 26.75 -29.18
CA ARG A 738 19.37 27.55 -29.61
C ARG A 738 18.09 27.02 -28.97
N ILE A 739 17.37 27.88 -28.25
CA ILE A 739 16.04 27.58 -27.72
C ILE A 739 15.01 28.25 -28.62
N VAL A 740 13.97 27.51 -28.99
CA VAL A 740 12.77 28.05 -29.66
C VAL A 740 11.57 27.65 -28.81
N VAL A 741 10.79 28.63 -28.40
CA VAL A 741 9.53 28.43 -27.67
C VAL A 741 8.39 28.95 -28.54
N ARG A 742 7.29 28.20 -28.62
CA ARG A 742 6.00 28.68 -29.10
C ARG A 742 4.99 28.45 -27.98
N SER A 743 4.16 29.44 -27.70
CA SER A 743 3.06 29.29 -26.74
C SER A 743 1.85 30.09 -27.17
N ASP A 744 0.69 29.63 -26.75
CA ASP A 744 -0.59 30.36 -26.71
C ASP A 744 -0.67 31.38 -25.55
N ARG A 745 -0.02 31.12 -24.42
CA ARG A 745 0.02 31.95 -23.20
C ARG A 745 1.38 32.63 -22.99
N ASP A 746 1.43 33.55 -22.03
CA ASP A 746 2.69 33.99 -21.41
C ASP A 746 3.30 32.85 -20.56
N SER A 747 4.44 32.35 -21.01
CA SER A 747 5.05 31.11 -20.54
C SER A 747 6.47 31.31 -20.01
N ARG A 748 6.72 30.90 -18.76
CA ARG A 748 8.05 30.97 -18.12
C ARG A 748 8.80 29.66 -18.28
N VAL A 749 9.71 29.59 -19.25
CA VAL A 749 10.62 28.45 -19.42
C VAL A 749 11.88 28.68 -18.57
N VAL A 750 12.13 27.79 -17.63
CA VAL A 750 13.35 27.78 -16.80
C VAL A 750 14.32 26.75 -17.37
N LEU A 751 15.59 27.11 -17.49
CA LEU A 751 16.66 26.21 -17.92
C LEU A 751 17.61 25.99 -16.74
N THR A 752 17.85 24.74 -16.36
CA THR A 752 18.76 24.38 -15.25
C THR A 752 19.94 23.54 -15.76
N GLY A 753 21.12 23.78 -15.21
CA GLY A 753 22.33 23.06 -15.60
C GLY A 753 23.57 23.49 -14.81
N ARG A 754 24.77 23.14 -15.31
CA ARG A 754 26.04 23.48 -14.64
C ARG A 754 26.32 24.98 -14.54
N GLY A 755 25.84 25.79 -15.49
CA GLY A 755 25.87 27.26 -15.44
C GLY A 755 24.79 27.88 -14.54
N GLY A 756 24.13 27.09 -13.69
CA GLY A 756 23.06 27.55 -12.80
C GLY A 756 21.67 27.54 -13.44
N ARG A 757 20.90 28.61 -13.22
CA ARG A 757 19.49 28.75 -13.60
C ARG A 757 19.30 29.96 -14.51
N GLN A 758 18.91 29.72 -15.75
CA GLN A 758 18.46 30.75 -16.69
C GLN A 758 16.94 30.76 -16.76
N VAL A 759 16.34 31.93 -17.03
CA VAL A 759 14.93 32.07 -17.38
C VAL A 759 14.82 32.57 -18.82
N VAL A 760 13.83 32.04 -19.54
CA VAL A 760 13.33 32.51 -20.82
C VAL A 760 11.84 32.73 -20.63
N ASP A 761 11.46 33.98 -20.41
CA ASP A 761 10.07 34.40 -20.49
C ASP A 761 9.68 34.48 -21.97
N ALA A 762 8.61 33.79 -22.36
CA ALA A 762 8.12 33.69 -23.72
C ALA A 762 6.66 34.12 -23.77
N GLY A 763 6.36 35.22 -24.45
CA GLY A 763 4.98 35.64 -24.68
C GLY A 763 4.27 34.78 -25.75
N THR A 764 2.96 34.96 -25.86
CA THR A 764 2.13 34.37 -26.92
C THR A 764 2.76 34.56 -28.31
N GLY A 765 2.74 33.50 -29.12
CA GLY A 765 3.45 33.45 -30.40
C GLY A 765 4.78 32.72 -30.28
N ARG A 766 5.86 33.26 -30.86
CA ARG A 766 7.16 32.58 -31.01
C ARG A 766 8.31 33.36 -30.40
N THR A 767 8.92 32.80 -29.36
CA THR A 767 10.12 33.35 -28.69
C THR A 767 11.38 32.56 -29.09
N GLY A 768 12.53 33.25 -29.19
CA GLY A 768 13.83 32.65 -29.48
C GLY A 768 14.89 33.08 -28.46
N ALA A 769 15.68 32.12 -27.97
CA ALA A 769 16.72 32.38 -26.98
C ALA A 769 17.97 31.51 -27.23
N ARG A 770 19.01 31.71 -26.42
CA ARG A 770 20.19 30.83 -26.32
C ARG A 770 20.47 30.48 -24.87
N VAL A 771 21.04 29.28 -24.65
CA VAL A 771 21.62 28.90 -23.35
C VAL A 771 22.84 29.79 -23.09
N ARG A 772 22.86 30.49 -21.95
CA ARG A 772 24.01 31.28 -21.50
C ARG A 772 25.15 30.37 -21.02
N CYS A 773 26.38 30.89 -21.04
CA CYS A 773 27.55 30.17 -20.53
C CYS A 773 27.61 30.21 -19.01
#